data_AF-A0A1P8KM69-F1
#
_entry.id   AF-A0A1P8KM69-F1
#
_cell.length_a   1.000
_cell.length_b   1.000
_cell.length_c   1.000
_cell.angle_alpha   90.00
_cell.angle_beta   90.00
_cell.angle_gamma   90.00
#
_symmetry.space_group_name_H-M   'P 1'
#
loop_
_entity.id
_entity.type
_entity.pdbx_description
1 polymer ?
#
loop_
_entity_poly.entity_id
_entity_poly.type
_entity_poly.pdbx_seq_one_letter_code
_entity_poly.pdbx_strand_id
1 'polypeptide(L)'
;MEIVLYILIGITVVLVGIIIYLIYRRKKYTRERFAFFSLFLLFSMATLFSAHVFTNNSFIIIVYKILNYYFNLELEIPYTDWSGKIWSGLIYFIFASVIIFISKNWHGAKSSQDVKLEEIHKEMDFISAALKGFKSFNIPIENKKDIENQEIATDLTFFNTSKDWHTQVKEFFIFISSQYKITSKDWYSEENFYIGKYGNIDIVIVCFLNKPSLEEINEKILLSKKNCPDRSFKKYIIAIQNGVAENKTIDHTDYTIDYRYKEELLKKIVNFDEYFDFLKKEFYEKEITSGDNLKLMDTYVNQKSFLHLPEGSKKKKQKNIDNTEEYIMKWVNNKQVGKHISLLGEYGQGKSSLSLKIANKLIEDEKSRIPIIIELRGKSPKNETLLDVLASWATSFNINAKAIEKLLEEGKLLVILEGFDEMDLVGDKYIRRLHFKRLVEFMRYEKSKVLITGRPNLFLDNHEMEEFLELNKDNNNLFYCNALILKHLDLKQIEDSLRNIDSKTKNEMLNVLKNENENVNFKELISRPSTLYQASIIWNDLDKKNINSASIIDKFIKHSYLRQEEKFITIGRTGVESILTVKEREYFTLGIAVSIIKRDSYSNQISNYQLHRTITELYVNIPDEVSNDHINGILLKRRLEDDLHKIESIFNDVRASGIFVKDLSKNNYFKFAHKSFLEYLFAFYFTHYKYQNEIYYTKVVNCITNSFKVQDIYKIKLTDEIIQFISELLSKQDNLNISDDVLARKLLKTILPNKVFNLSPNLFLNKYFRYFNDFIISIFISIILYHLFTYDHTQLSGVYILIVLLIGTPFIYIKRITSLNRINQPLKIWYKTCSVKVPYTCIYSVICEKSIESILDDRYLNKTKELSKIFNDLKNKEISKIINNTSE
;
A
#
# COMPACT_ATOMS: atom_id res chain seq x y z
N MET A 1 69.69 10.23 -10.43
CA MET A 1 69.16 10.16 -9.06
C MET A 1 67.88 10.98 -8.87
N GLU A 2 67.83 12.23 -9.32
CA GLU A 2 66.64 13.10 -9.13
C GLU A 2 65.34 12.54 -9.73
N ILE A 3 65.38 11.99 -10.95
CA ILE A 3 64.20 11.38 -11.60
C ILE A 3 63.65 10.19 -10.80
N VAL A 4 64.53 9.34 -10.25
CA VAL A 4 64.14 8.18 -9.43
C VAL A 4 63.49 8.64 -8.13
N LEU A 5 64.01 9.72 -7.52
CA LEU A 5 63.41 10.34 -6.34
C LEU A 5 62.01 10.90 -6.64
N TYR A 6 61.81 11.58 -7.77
CA TYR A 6 60.50 12.09 -8.19
C TYR A 6 59.48 10.98 -8.48
N ILE A 7 59.92 9.86 -9.08
CA ILE A 7 59.06 8.70 -9.33
C ILE A 7 58.67 8.03 -8.01
N LEU A 8 59.61 7.86 -7.07
CA LEU A 8 59.33 7.33 -5.73
C LEU A 8 58.33 8.22 -4.99
N ILE A 9 58.54 9.55 -5.00
CA ILE A 9 57.59 10.51 -4.41
C ILE A 9 56.21 10.40 -5.09
N GLY A 10 56.15 10.29 -6.41
CA GLY A 10 54.91 10.10 -7.16
C GLY A 10 54.15 8.82 -6.77
N ILE A 11 54.86 7.70 -6.65
CA ILE A 11 54.28 6.41 -6.22
C ILE A 11 53.79 6.51 -4.76
N THR A 12 54.56 7.15 -3.87
CA THR A 12 54.13 7.38 -2.49
C THR A 12 52.87 8.24 -2.44
N VAL A 13 52.78 9.31 -3.23
CA VAL A 13 51.57 10.16 -3.32
C VAL A 13 50.36 9.37 -3.83
N VAL A 14 50.54 8.51 -4.84
CA VAL A 14 49.45 7.66 -5.35
C VAL A 14 49.01 6.63 -4.31
N LEU A 15 49.94 5.97 -3.61
CA LEU A 15 49.63 5.01 -2.55
C LEU A 15 48.91 5.69 -1.38
N VAL A 16 49.38 6.86 -0.95
CA VAL A 16 48.71 7.69 0.06
C VAL A 16 47.32 8.11 -0.43
N GLY A 17 47.18 8.50 -1.70
CA GLY A 17 45.89 8.82 -2.33
C GLY A 17 44.92 7.64 -2.35
N ILE A 18 45.39 6.42 -2.65
CA ILE A 18 44.59 5.19 -2.60
C ILE A 18 44.17 4.89 -1.16
N ILE A 19 45.06 5.04 -0.18
CA ILE A 19 44.74 4.84 1.24
C ILE A 19 43.69 5.87 1.69
N ILE A 20 43.85 7.15 1.35
CA ILE A 20 42.87 8.21 1.64
C ILE A 20 41.54 7.90 0.95
N TYR A 21 41.55 7.43 -0.30
CA TYR A 21 40.36 7.03 -1.03
C TYR A 21 39.64 5.84 -0.37
N LEU A 22 40.38 4.82 0.09
CA LEU A 22 39.84 3.68 0.82
C LEU A 22 39.23 4.14 2.15
N ILE A 23 39.89 5.04 2.88
CA ILE A 23 39.38 5.66 4.11
C ILE A 23 38.12 6.50 3.83
N TYR A 24 38.07 7.22 2.72
CA TYR A 24 36.88 7.98 2.32
C TYR A 24 35.71 7.06 1.96
N ARG A 25 35.95 6.02 1.16
CA ARG A 25 34.95 5.02 0.74
C ARG A 25 34.42 4.17 1.89
N ARG A 26 35.19 4.00 2.97
CA ARG A 26 34.73 3.36 4.22
C ARG A 26 33.42 3.94 4.76
N LYS A 27 33.15 5.24 4.54
CA LYS A 27 31.87 5.86 4.95
C LYS A 27 30.66 5.42 4.13
N LYS A 28 30.87 4.89 2.92
CA LYS A 28 29.81 4.55 1.95
C LYS A 28 29.60 3.05 1.76
N TYR A 29 30.60 2.23 2.08
CA TYR A 29 30.52 0.76 1.95
C TYR A 29 30.25 0.09 3.29
N THR A 30 29.68 -1.11 3.25
CA THR A 30 29.64 -2.02 4.41
C THR A 30 30.96 -2.78 4.51
N ARG A 31 31.26 -3.35 5.68
CA ARG A 31 32.49 -4.13 5.94
C ARG A 31 32.71 -5.24 4.92
N GLU A 32 31.65 -5.93 4.51
CA GLU A 32 31.69 -7.04 3.54
C GLU A 32 31.99 -6.55 2.13
N ARG A 33 31.37 -5.44 1.71
CA ARG A 33 31.67 -4.83 0.40
C ARG A 33 33.10 -4.33 0.35
N PHE A 34 33.56 -3.69 1.42
CA PHE A 34 34.94 -3.26 1.53
C PHE A 34 35.90 -4.45 1.48
N ALA A 35 35.64 -5.52 2.24
CA ALA A 35 36.47 -6.72 2.24
C ALA A 35 36.52 -7.37 0.85
N PHE A 36 35.38 -7.43 0.13
CA PHE A 36 35.33 -7.95 -1.23
C PHE A 36 36.19 -7.14 -2.21
N PHE A 37 35.99 -5.81 -2.28
CA PHE A 37 36.80 -4.95 -3.16
C PHE A 37 38.28 -4.92 -2.76
N SER A 38 38.57 -5.01 -1.46
CA SER A 38 39.94 -5.01 -0.97
C SER A 38 40.66 -6.32 -1.27
N LEU A 39 39.98 -7.47 -1.16
CA LEU A 39 40.51 -8.76 -1.58
C LEU A 39 40.82 -8.76 -3.09
N PHE A 40 39.95 -8.16 -3.89
CA PHE A 40 40.17 -7.99 -5.32
C PHE A 40 41.43 -7.16 -5.61
N LEU A 41 41.59 -6.05 -4.90
CA LEU A 41 42.74 -5.16 -5.08
C LEU A 41 44.04 -5.81 -4.61
N LEU A 42 43.99 -6.62 -3.55
CA LEU A 42 45.13 -7.45 -3.12
C LEU A 42 45.50 -8.49 -4.16
N PHE A 43 44.53 -9.14 -4.78
CA PHE A 43 44.79 -10.09 -5.86
C PHE A 43 45.45 -9.41 -7.07
N SER A 44 44.96 -8.23 -7.47
CA SER A 44 45.56 -7.45 -8.56
C SER A 44 46.98 -6.97 -8.23
N MET A 45 47.26 -6.62 -6.98
CA MET A 45 48.61 -6.24 -6.56
C MET A 45 49.53 -7.46 -6.47
N ALA A 46 49.01 -8.62 -6.04
CA ALA A 46 49.75 -9.86 -6.00
C ALA A 46 50.16 -10.31 -7.40
N THR A 47 49.29 -10.17 -8.40
CA THR A 47 49.63 -10.49 -9.80
C THR A 47 50.69 -9.55 -10.36
N LEU A 48 50.61 -8.24 -10.07
CA LEU A 48 51.65 -7.27 -10.44
C LEU A 48 52.98 -7.58 -9.75
N PHE A 49 52.95 -7.92 -8.46
CA PHE A 49 54.13 -8.32 -7.71
C PHE A 49 54.74 -9.61 -8.27
N SER A 50 53.93 -10.64 -8.53
CA SER A 50 54.39 -11.88 -9.17
C SER A 50 54.99 -11.61 -10.54
N ALA A 51 54.36 -10.78 -11.38
CA ALA A 51 54.91 -10.37 -12.66
C ALA A 51 56.29 -9.71 -12.48
N HIS A 52 56.43 -8.81 -11.50
CA HIS A 52 57.71 -8.13 -11.21
C HIS A 52 58.80 -9.05 -10.65
N VAL A 53 58.43 -10.12 -9.92
CA VAL A 53 59.38 -11.09 -9.38
C VAL A 53 59.85 -12.05 -10.48
N PHE A 54 58.91 -12.59 -11.25
CA PHE A 54 59.15 -13.63 -12.26
C PHE A 54 59.64 -13.06 -13.60
N THR A 55 59.32 -11.81 -13.91
CA THR A 55 59.88 -11.10 -15.07
C THR A 55 60.92 -10.09 -14.60
N ASN A 56 61.92 -9.78 -15.43
CA ASN A 56 62.85 -8.68 -15.13
C ASN A 56 62.28 -7.30 -15.49
N ASN A 57 60.98 -7.22 -15.84
CA ASN A 57 60.29 -6.00 -16.23
C ASN A 57 59.47 -5.48 -15.05
N SER A 58 59.94 -4.40 -14.42
CA SER A 58 59.14 -3.63 -13.48
C SER A 58 58.09 -2.78 -14.22
N PHE A 59 57.05 -2.36 -13.51
CA PHE A 59 56.09 -1.38 -14.05
C PHE A 59 56.79 -0.09 -14.51
N ILE A 60 57.85 0.33 -13.82
CA ILE A 60 58.66 1.50 -14.17
C ILE A 60 59.36 1.28 -15.51
N ILE A 61 59.92 0.09 -15.74
CA ILE A 61 60.55 -0.25 -17.02
C ILE A 61 59.54 -0.16 -18.17
N ILE A 62 58.30 -0.60 -17.96
CA ILE A 62 57.24 -0.49 -18.98
C ILE A 62 56.87 0.97 -19.24
N VAL A 63 56.79 1.80 -18.20
CA VAL A 63 56.58 3.24 -18.36
C VAL A 63 57.74 3.87 -19.12
N TYR A 64 59.00 3.53 -18.82
CA TYR A 64 60.17 4.01 -19.57
C TYR A 64 60.12 3.56 -21.03
N LYS A 65 59.79 2.29 -21.30
CA LYS A 65 59.59 1.78 -22.67
C LYS A 65 58.50 2.57 -23.41
N ILE A 66 57.36 2.86 -22.76
CA ILE A 66 56.27 3.65 -23.36
C ILE A 66 56.69 5.10 -23.60
N LEU A 67 57.36 5.74 -22.64
CA LEU A 67 57.80 7.14 -22.74
C LEU A 67 58.88 7.30 -23.82
N ASN A 68 59.87 6.42 -23.84
CA ASN A 68 60.89 6.39 -24.87
C ASN A 68 60.26 6.20 -26.25
N TYR A 69 59.26 5.31 -26.36
CA TYR A 69 58.57 5.05 -27.62
C TYR A 69 57.70 6.22 -28.10
N TYR A 70 56.85 6.79 -27.23
CA TYR A 70 55.89 7.82 -27.65
C TYR A 70 56.49 9.22 -27.78
N PHE A 71 57.48 9.53 -26.95
CA PHE A 71 58.11 10.85 -26.93
C PHE A 71 59.50 10.85 -27.56
N ASN A 72 59.93 9.73 -28.16
CA ASN A 72 61.28 9.55 -28.72
C ASN A 72 62.39 9.94 -27.72
N LEU A 73 62.17 9.61 -26.45
CA LEU A 73 63.16 9.87 -25.40
C LEU A 73 64.17 8.72 -25.38
N GLU A 74 65.45 9.02 -25.19
CA GLU A 74 66.51 8.01 -25.02
C GLU A 74 66.79 7.79 -23.52
N LEU A 75 65.75 7.58 -22.71
CA LEU A 75 65.96 7.36 -21.27
C LEU A 75 66.57 5.97 -21.06
N GLU A 76 67.70 5.91 -20.35
CA GLU A 76 68.29 4.64 -19.93
C GLU A 76 67.28 3.82 -19.11
N ILE A 77 67.00 2.60 -19.56
CA ILE A 77 66.07 1.70 -18.89
C ILE A 77 66.80 1.11 -17.67
N PRO A 78 66.33 1.38 -16.44
CA PRO A 78 66.99 0.88 -15.25
C PRO A 78 66.87 -0.65 -15.16
N TYR A 79 67.94 -1.33 -14.74
CA TYR A 79 67.88 -2.76 -14.43
C TYR A 79 67.16 -3.00 -13.11
N THR A 80 66.26 -3.99 -13.10
CA THR A 80 65.57 -4.41 -11.89
C THR A 80 66.50 -5.28 -11.04
N ASP A 81 67.10 -4.70 -10.01
CA ASP A 81 67.94 -5.44 -9.08
C ASP A 81 67.09 -6.21 -8.04
N TRP A 82 67.75 -7.12 -7.31
CA TRP A 82 67.08 -7.87 -6.22
C TRP A 82 66.54 -6.95 -5.13
N SER A 83 67.15 -5.78 -4.93
CA SER A 83 66.67 -4.80 -3.96
C SER A 83 65.29 -4.27 -4.36
N GLY A 84 65.04 -3.94 -5.64
CA GLY A 84 63.75 -3.50 -6.15
C GLY A 84 62.66 -4.56 -6.03
N LYS A 85 63.00 -5.84 -6.23
CA LYS A 85 62.07 -6.95 -6.00
C LYS A 85 61.67 -7.06 -4.52
N ILE A 86 62.65 -6.97 -3.61
CA ILE A 86 62.42 -6.97 -2.16
C ILE A 86 61.53 -5.79 -1.74
N TRP A 87 61.80 -4.59 -2.25
CA TRP A 87 61.00 -3.39 -1.98
C TRP A 87 59.55 -3.52 -2.46
N SER A 88 59.33 -4.10 -3.64
CA SER A 88 57.96 -4.34 -4.13
C SER A 88 57.19 -5.35 -3.26
N GLY A 89 57.87 -6.35 -2.72
CA GLY A 89 57.30 -7.29 -1.76
C GLY A 89 56.93 -6.60 -0.46
N LEU A 90 57.84 -5.79 0.09
CA LEU A 90 57.58 -5.00 1.30
C LEU A 90 56.37 -4.07 1.14
N ILE A 91 56.25 -3.36 0.01
CA ILE A 91 55.10 -2.50 -0.28
C ILE A 91 53.80 -3.30 -0.34
N TYR A 92 53.80 -4.46 -1.00
CA TYR A 92 52.63 -5.35 -1.03
C TYR A 92 52.21 -5.78 0.37
N PHE A 93 53.15 -6.21 1.21
CA PHE A 93 52.87 -6.64 2.59
C PHE A 93 52.38 -5.50 3.48
N ILE A 94 52.99 -4.31 3.39
CA ILE A 94 52.53 -3.12 4.11
C ILE A 94 51.10 -2.78 3.70
N PHE A 95 50.82 -2.78 2.40
CA PHE A 95 49.52 -2.45 1.87
C PHE A 95 48.43 -3.47 2.26
N ALA A 96 48.75 -4.77 2.21
CA ALA A 96 47.90 -5.84 2.73
C ALA A 96 47.61 -5.68 4.22
N SER A 97 48.63 -5.33 5.01
CA SER A 97 48.49 -5.11 6.45
C SER A 97 47.57 -3.93 6.77
N VAL A 98 47.66 -2.84 6.02
CA VAL A 98 46.77 -1.67 6.14
C VAL A 98 45.32 -2.04 5.82
N ILE A 99 45.07 -2.78 4.74
CA ILE A 99 43.72 -3.24 4.37
C ILE A 99 43.10 -4.12 5.47
N ILE A 100 43.88 -5.09 5.97
CA ILE A 100 43.42 -6.00 7.02
C ILE A 100 43.15 -5.21 8.31
N PHE A 101 44.02 -4.26 8.66
CA PHE A 101 43.84 -3.39 9.81
C PHE A 101 42.55 -2.54 9.72
N ILE A 102 42.29 -1.94 8.55
CA ILE A 102 41.05 -1.17 8.31
C ILE A 102 39.82 -2.08 8.42
N SER A 103 39.89 -3.30 7.90
CA SER A 103 38.76 -4.24 7.97
C SER A 103 38.51 -4.80 9.37
N LYS A 104 39.54 -4.94 10.21
CA LYS A 104 39.40 -5.36 11.61
C LYS A 104 38.80 -4.21 12.44
N ASN A 105 39.36 -3.02 12.31
CA ASN A 105 38.92 -1.83 13.03
C ASN A 105 37.85 -1.06 12.23
N TRP A 106 36.74 -1.74 11.90
CA TRP A 106 35.70 -1.16 11.05
C TRP A 106 34.83 -0.13 11.82
N HIS A 107 34.72 1.08 11.27
CA HIS A 107 33.87 2.18 11.80
C HIS A 107 33.05 2.83 10.66
N GLY A 108 32.89 2.09 9.55
CA GLY A 108 32.09 2.51 8.40
C GLY A 108 30.61 2.17 8.58
N ALA A 109 29.85 2.20 7.49
CA ALA A 109 28.49 1.66 7.47
C ALA A 109 28.49 0.17 7.87
N LYS A 110 27.50 -0.25 8.66
CA LYS A 110 27.35 -1.63 9.12
C LYS A 110 26.19 -2.29 8.39
N SER A 111 26.29 -3.61 8.22
CA SER A 111 25.19 -4.43 7.73
C SER A 111 24.37 -4.96 8.91
N SER A 112 23.14 -5.38 8.64
CA SER A 112 22.28 -6.04 9.63
C SER A 112 22.85 -7.33 10.21
N GLN A 113 23.81 -7.95 9.52
CA GLN A 113 24.51 -9.12 10.04
C GLN A 113 25.71 -8.72 10.91
N ASP A 114 26.44 -7.66 10.56
CA ASP A 114 27.54 -7.11 11.36
C ASP A 114 27.01 -6.60 12.71
N VAL A 115 25.83 -5.94 12.71
CA VAL A 115 25.12 -5.51 13.94
C VAL A 115 24.73 -6.70 14.82
N LYS A 116 24.11 -7.75 14.24
CA LYS A 116 23.76 -8.98 14.98
C LYS A 116 24.98 -9.72 15.54
N LEU A 117 26.11 -9.67 14.85
CA LEU A 117 27.36 -10.30 15.31
C LEU A 117 27.97 -9.51 16.48
N GLU A 118 27.89 -8.18 16.45
CA GLU A 118 28.28 -7.32 17.58
C GLU A 118 27.40 -7.52 18.82
N GLU A 119 26.08 -7.69 18.65
CA GLU A 119 25.14 -8.00 19.73
C GLU A 119 25.50 -9.30 20.46
N ILE A 120 26.09 -10.27 19.76
CA ILE A 120 26.55 -11.55 20.34
C ILE A 120 28.06 -11.55 20.64
N HIS A 121 28.70 -10.38 20.67
CA HIS A 121 30.15 -10.20 20.90
C HIS A 121 31.05 -11.07 20.02
N LYS A 122 30.67 -11.29 18.75
CA LYS A 122 31.49 -11.97 17.75
C LYS A 122 31.88 -11.02 16.63
N GLU A 123 33.12 -11.15 16.17
CA GLU A 123 33.60 -10.40 15.00
C GLU A 123 33.58 -11.26 13.74
N MET A 124 33.36 -10.59 12.60
CA MET A 124 33.43 -11.24 11.30
C MET A 124 34.84 -11.20 10.73
N ASP A 125 35.38 -12.36 10.37
CA ASP A 125 36.69 -12.48 9.71
C ASP A 125 36.71 -11.89 8.29
N PHE A 126 37.87 -11.40 7.83
CA PHE A 126 38.04 -10.71 6.55
C PHE A 126 37.65 -11.57 5.34
N ILE A 127 38.08 -12.83 5.31
CA ILE A 127 37.79 -13.75 4.19
C ILE A 127 36.29 -14.06 4.16
N SER A 128 35.70 -14.30 5.33
CA SER A 128 34.25 -14.51 5.48
C SER A 128 33.46 -13.28 5.02
N ALA A 129 33.89 -12.08 5.42
CA ALA A 129 33.30 -10.81 4.99
C ALA A 129 33.40 -10.63 3.47
N ALA A 130 34.55 -10.93 2.85
CA ALA A 130 34.76 -10.83 1.42
C ALA A 130 33.87 -11.82 0.63
N LEU A 131 33.78 -13.07 1.07
CA LEU A 131 32.91 -14.10 0.47
C LEU A 131 31.42 -13.75 0.58
N LYS A 132 31.01 -13.11 1.67
CA LYS A 132 29.63 -12.60 1.83
C LYS A 132 29.37 -11.38 0.95
N GLY A 133 30.34 -10.46 0.84
CA GLY A 133 30.29 -9.34 -0.08
C GLY A 133 30.17 -9.79 -1.54
N PHE A 134 30.78 -10.92 -1.89
CA PHE A 134 30.61 -11.57 -3.19
C PHE A 134 29.19 -12.13 -3.42
N LYS A 135 28.56 -12.71 -2.38
CA LYS A 135 27.23 -13.34 -2.49
C LYS A 135 26.07 -12.33 -2.59
N SER A 136 26.20 -11.13 -2.01
CA SER A 136 25.11 -10.15 -1.99
C SER A 136 25.58 -8.77 -2.45
N PHE A 137 25.12 -8.36 -3.64
CA PHE A 137 25.47 -7.05 -4.19
C PHE A 137 24.73 -5.91 -3.51
N ASN A 138 23.55 -6.16 -2.91
CA ASN A 138 22.76 -5.19 -2.13
C ASN A 138 22.73 -5.62 -0.66
N ILE A 139 23.81 -5.33 0.05
CA ILE A 139 23.81 -5.42 1.52
C ILE A 139 23.17 -4.13 2.01
N PRO A 140 21.99 -4.19 2.66
CA PRO A 140 21.35 -3.01 3.21
C PRO A 140 22.28 -2.40 4.26
N ILE A 141 22.50 -1.08 4.14
CA ILE A 141 23.22 -0.32 5.15
C ILE A 141 22.24 -0.01 6.26
N GLU A 142 22.51 -0.47 7.47
CA GLU A 142 21.82 0.00 8.66
C GLU A 142 22.56 1.24 9.18
N ASN A 143 21.95 2.42 9.07
CA ASN A 143 22.51 3.61 9.69
C ASN A 143 22.19 3.62 11.18
N LYS A 144 23.20 3.90 12.00
CA LYS A 144 23.01 4.19 13.43
C LYS A 144 22.07 5.40 13.68
N LYS A 145 22.00 6.36 12.75
CA LYS A 145 21.03 7.47 12.80
C LYS A 145 19.60 7.05 12.48
N ASP A 146 19.42 5.97 11.73
CA ASP A 146 18.10 5.37 11.55
C ASP A 146 17.69 4.62 12.82
N ILE A 147 18.62 4.18 13.68
CA ILE A 147 18.33 3.65 15.02
C ILE A 147 17.93 4.78 15.99
N GLU A 148 18.66 5.90 16.00
CA GLU A 148 18.29 7.09 16.81
C GLU A 148 16.95 7.72 16.39
N ASN A 149 16.54 7.58 15.12
CA ASN A 149 15.18 7.96 14.66
C ASN A 149 14.16 6.80 14.70
N GLN A 150 14.61 5.54 14.82
CA GLN A 150 13.74 4.39 15.09
C GLN A 150 13.31 4.38 16.56
N GLU A 151 14.11 4.95 17.46
CA GLU A 151 13.74 5.32 18.81
C GLU A 151 13.24 6.78 18.89
N ILE A 152 12.27 7.15 18.05
CA ILE A 152 11.15 7.85 18.68
C ILE A 152 10.44 6.75 19.46
N ALA A 153 10.95 6.49 20.67
CA ALA A 153 10.19 5.90 21.74
C ALA A 153 8.94 6.76 21.83
N THR A 154 7.87 6.34 21.16
CA THR A 154 6.55 6.76 21.56
C THR A 154 6.48 6.27 22.99
N ASP A 155 6.57 7.20 23.93
CA ASP A 155 5.86 7.05 25.19
C ASP A 155 4.43 6.69 24.77
N LEU A 156 4.13 5.39 24.73
CA LEU A 156 2.80 4.84 24.45
C LEU A 156 1.87 5.13 25.63
N THR A 157 2.14 6.19 26.38
CA THR A 157 1.36 6.66 27.52
C THR A 157 -0.01 7.09 27.03
N PHE A 158 -1.02 6.73 27.81
CA PHE A 158 -2.34 7.29 27.62
C PHE A 158 -2.25 8.81 27.74
N PHE A 159 -3.01 9.52 26.91
CA PHE A 159 -3.17 10.97 26.99
C PHE A 159 -3.97 11.41 28.23
N ASN A 160 -3.90 10.68 29.35
CA ASN A 160 -4.73 10.91 30.54
C ASN A 160 -4.47 12.29 31.14
N THR A 161 -5.13 13.31 30.58
CA THR A 161 -5.22 14.66 31.11
C THR A 161 -6.52 14.71 31.89
N SER A 162 -6.50 14.37 33.18
CA SER A 162 -7.63 14.72 34.04
C SER A 162 -7.69 16.24 34.17
N LYS A 163 -8.37 16.90 33.23
CA LYS A 163 -8.69 18.32 33.35
C LYS A 163 -9.61 18.49 34.55
N ASP A 164 -9.41 19.55 35.32
CA ASP A 164 -10.31 19.89 36.42
C ASP A 164 -11.75 20.09 35.93
N TRP A 165 -12.72 19.74 36.78
CA TRP A 165 -14.14 19.77 36.42
C TRP A 165 -14.58 21.13 35.85
N HIS A 166 -14.18 22.22 36.48
CA HIS A 166 -14.52 23.57 36.03
C HIS A 166 -14.00 23.88 34.61
N THR A 167 -12.83 23.34 34.23
CA THR A 167 -12.30 23.51 32.87
C THR A 167 -13.15 22.73 31.86
N GLN A 168 -13.57 21.51 32.20
CA GLN A 168 -14.47 20.70 31.37
C GLN A 168 -15.85 21.36 31.19
N VAL A 169 -16.41 21.92 32.27
CA VAL A 169 -17.70 22.62 32.24
C VAL A 169 -17.69 23.78 31.26
N LYS A 170 -16.64 24.61 31.29
CA LYS A 170 -16.45 25.71 30.34
C LYS A 170 -16.44 25.20 28.89
N GLU A 171 -15.65 24.16 28.62
CA GLU A 171 -15.57 23.55 27.28
C GLU A 171 -16.93 23.03 26.81
N PHE A 172 -17.67 22.31 27.67
CA PHE A 172 -18.98 21.78 27.33
C PHE A 172 -19.97 22.87 26.93
N PHE A 173 -20.05 23.97 27.71
CA PHE A 173 -20.99 25.04 27.38
C PHE A 173 -20.61 25.78 26.09
N ILE A 174 -19.32 25.99 25.84
CA ILE A 174 -18.85 26.58 24.57
C ILE A 174 -19.17 25.66 23.38
N PHE A 175 -19.07 24.34 23.54
CA PHE A 175 -19.42 23.38 22.49
C PHE A 175 -20.93 23.29 22.25
N ILE A 176 -21.74 23.33 23.32
CA ILE A 176 -23.21 23.30 23.23
C ILE A 176 -23.75 24.53 22.51
N SER A 177 -23.20 25.72 22.77
CA SER A 177 -23.65 26.94 22.10
C SER A 177 -22.59 28.03 22.10
N SER A 178 -22.40 28.65 20.94
CA SER A 178 -21.57 29.86 20.76
C SER A 178 -22.09 31.09 21.51
N GLN A 179 -23.31 31.04 22.06
CA GLN A 179 -23.88 32.11 22.88
C GLN A 179 -23.23 32.20 24.27
N TYR A 180 -22.62 31.11 24.75
CA TYR A 180 -21.86 31.12 26.00
C TYR A 180 -20.52 31.84 25.79
N LYS A 181 -20.37 32.99 26.43
CA LYS A 181 -19.13 33.78 26.45
C LYS A 181 -18.50 33.63 27.83
N ILE A 182 -17.60 32.65 27.95
CA ILE A 182 -16.89 32.31 29.19
C ILE A 182 -15.41 32.10 28.85
N THR A 183 -14.53 32.76 29.59
CA THR A 183 -13.07 32.68 29.43
C THR A 183 -12.42 32.17 30.72
N SER A 184 -11.14 31.81 30.65
CA SER A 184 -10.41 31.39 31.87
C SER A 184 -10.24 32.53 32.89
N LYS A 185 -10.39 33.79 32.48
CA LYS A 185 -10.31 34.97 33.38
C LYS A 185 -11.57 35.15 34.22
N ASP A 186 -12.66 34.49 33.83
CA ASP A 186 -13.96 34.60 34.47
C ASP A 186 -14.13 33.62 35.64
N TRP A 187 -13.08 32.86 35.98
CA TRP A 187 -13.06 31.86 37.04
C TRP A 187 -12.69 32.48 38.39
N TYR A 188 -13.56 32.30 39.38
CA TYR A 188 -13.32 32.65 40.77
C TYR A 188 -12.86 31.40 41.52
N SER A 189 -11.54 31.25 41.68
CA SER A 189 -10.92 30.01 42.16
C SER A 189 -11.18 29.71 43.62
N GLU A 190 -11.30 30.72 44.48
CA GLU A 190 -11.56 30.51 45.92
C GLU A 190 -13.02 30.04 46.14
N GLU A 191 -13.93 30.49 45.28
CA GLU A 191 -15.37 30.28 45.43
C GLU A 191 -15.96 29.24 44.46
N ASN A 192 -15.16 28.72 43.53
CA ASN A 192 -15.51 27.65 42.58
C ASN A 192 -16.68 27.97 41.63
N PHE A 193 -16.73 29.18 41.06
CA PHE A 193 -17.72 29.52 40.03
C PHE A 193 -17.15 30.39 38.89
N TYR A 194 -17.83 30.36 37.74
CA TYR A 194 -17.61 31.29 36.64
C TYR A 194 -18.67 32.39 36.62
N ILE A 195 -18.28 33.60 36.22
CA ILE A 195 -19.21 34.67 35.84
C ILE A 195 -19.08 34.94 34.34
N GLY A 196 -20.07 34.52 33.56
CA GLY A 196 -20.04 34.65 32.11
C GLY A 196 -21.28 35.35 31.56
N LYS A 197 -21.45 35.25 30.23
CA LYS A 197 -22.68 35.69 29.54
C LYS A 197 -23.27 34.57 28.70
N TYR A 198 -24.59 34.53 28.63
CA TYR A 198 -25.35 33.78 27.62
C TYR A 198 -26.11 34.79 26.75
N GLY A 199 -25.62 35.01 25.52
CA GLY A 199 -26.09 36.11 24.69
C GLY A 199 -25.79 37.47 25.36
N ASN A 200 -26.84 38.15 25.82
CA ASN A 200 -26.75 39.44 26.54
C ASN A 200 -27.05 39.32 28.04
N ILE A 201 -27.31 38.11 28.56
CA ILE A 201 -27.68 37.87 29.96
C ILE A 201 -26.45 37.47 30.75
N ASP A 202 -26.22 38.11 31.90
CA ASP A 202 -25.17 37.70 32.85
C ASP A 202 -25.59 36.41 33.56
N ILE A 203 -24.67 35.44 33.57
CA ILE A 203 -24.88 34.10 34.15
C ILE A 203 -23.79 33.76 35.15
N VAL A 204 -24.14 32.91 36.12
CA VAL A 204 -23.18 32.30 37.06
C VAL A 204 -23.19 30.79 36.86
N ILE A 205 -22.01 30.18 36.75
CA ILE A 205 -21.88 28.71 36.63
C ILE A 205 -21.09 28.18 37.82
N VAL A 206 -21.76 27.46 38.70
CA VAL A 206 -21.18 26.88 39.92
C VAL A 206 -20.85 25.41 39.64
N CYS A 207 -19.61 25.01 39.94
CA CYS A 207 -19.12 23.68 39.63
C CYS A 207 -19.04 22.81 40.89
N PHE A 208 -19.77 21.69 40.92
CA PHE A 208 -19.75 20.73 42.01
C PHE A 208 -19.33 19.34 41.53
N LEU A 209 -18.59 18.62 42.37
CA LEU A 209 -18.24 17.21 42.11
C LEU A 209 -19.45 16.30 42.29
N ASN A 210 -20.22 16.50 43.37
CA ASN A 210 -21.42 15.73 43.71
C ASN A 210 -22.63 16.65 43.77
N LYS A 211 -23.84 16.09 43.87
CA LYS A 211 -25.06 16.88 44.00
C LYS A 211 -25.01 17.73 45.29
N PRO A 212 -25.08 19.07 45.20
CA PRO A 212 -25.02 19.94 46.37
C PRO A 212 -26.34 20.00 47.14
N SER A 213 -26.27 20.42 48.40
CA SER A 213 -27.43 20.78 49.22
C SER A 213 -28.01 22.14 48.80
N LEU A 214 -29.24 22.45 49.22
CA LEU A 214 -29.85 23.76 48.97
C LEU A 214 -29.08 24.89 49.68
N GLU A 215 -28.52 24.61 50.85
CA GLU A 215 -27.73 25.58 51.62
C GLU A 215 -26.45 25.97 50.90
N GLU A 216 -25.71 24.98 50.36
CA GLU A 216 -24.49 25.22 49.57
C GLU A 216 -24.78 26.05 48.31
N ILE A 217 -25.91 25.80 47.64
CA ILE A 217 -26.32 26.59 46.47
C ILE A 217 -26.60 28.04 46.87
N ASN A 218 -27.36 28.25 47.95
CA ASN A 218 -27.71 29.58 48.44
C ASN A 218 -26.48 30.38 48.86
N GLU A 219 -25.50 29.73 49.50
CA GLU A 219 -24.22 30.33 49.85
C GLU A 219 -23.48 30.84 48.59
N LYS A 220 -23.40 30.01 47.54
CA LYS A 220 -22.74 30.39 46.27
C LYS A 220 -23.47 31.52 45.54
N ILE A 221 -24.79 31.56 45.59
CA ILE A 221 -25.59 32.67 45.06
C ILE A 221 -25.26 33.97 45.79
N LEU A 222 -25.23 33.95 47.14
CA LEU A 222 -24.88 35.12 47.94
C LEU A 222 -23.45 35.62 47.65
N LEU A 223 -22.49 34.70 47.57
CA LEU A 223 -21.09 35.03 47.22
C LEU A 223 -20.96 35.67 45.84
N SER A 224 -21.70 35.16 44.84
CA SER A 224 -21.65 35.73 43.49
C SER A 224 -22.17 37.18 43.43
N LYS A 225 -23.24 37.49 44.19
CA LYS A 225 -23.77 38.86 44.32
C LYS A 225 -22.80 39.77 45.06
N LYS A 226 -22.12 39.26 46.09
CA LYS A 226 -21.13 40.02 46.86
C LYS A 226 -19.89 40.37 46.04
N ASN A 227 -19.38 39.44 45.24
CA ASN A 227 -18.19 39.65 44.41
C ASN A 227 -18.46 40.51 43.17
N CYS A 228 -19.73 40.66 42.76
CA CYS A 228 -20.14 41.46 41.60
C CYS A 228 -21.44 42.24 41.90
N PRO A 229 -21.40 43.25 42.78
CA PRO A 229 -22.60 43.96 43.23
C PRO A 229 -23.32 44.74 42.10
N ASP A 230 -22.58 45.16 41.08
CA ASP A 230 -23.11 45.94 39.96
C ASP A 230 -23.78 45.08 38.87
N ARG A 231 -23.81 43.75 39.03
CA ARG A 231 -24.37 42.82 38.02
C ARG A 231 -25.63 42.14 38.53
N SER A 232 -26.66 42.09 37.69
CA SER A 232 -27.90 41.37 37.95
C SER A 232 -27.90 40.02 37.24
N PHE A 233 -27.64 38.95 37.97
CA PHE A 233 -27.64 37.59 37.44
C PHE A 233 -29.07 37.03 37.37
N LYS A 234 -29.59 36.81 36.15
CA LYS A 234 -30.91 36.20 35.94
C LYS A 234 -30.89 34.68 35.89
N LYS A 235 -29.71 34.07 35.78
CA LYS A 235 -29.56 32.63 35.58
C LYS A 235 -28.33 32.07 36.30
N TYR A 236 -28.57 31.04 37.10
CA TYR A 236 -27.55 30.26 37.81
C TYR A 236 -27.53 28.85 37.24
N ILE A 237 -26.35 28.34 36.92
CA ILE A 237 -26.15 27.00 36.38
C ILE A 237 -25.36 26.20 37.41
N ILE A 238 -25.94 25.08 37.86
CA ILE A 238 -25.31 24.16 38.81
C ILE A 238 -24.79 22.97 38.01
N ALA A 239 -23.49 22.97 37.72
CA ALA A 239 -22.82 21.95 36.93
C ALA A 239 -22.25 20.84 37.83
N ILE A 240 -22.82 19.63 37.73
CA ILE A 240 -22.53 18.49 38.61
C ILE A 240 -21.76 17.41 37.84
N GLN A 241 -20.60 17.00 38.37
CA GLN A 241 -19.77 15.99 37.73
C GLN A 241 -20.31 14.57 37.90
N ASN A 242 -20.64 14.18 39.13
CA ASN A 242 -21.05 12.83 39.50
C ASN A 242 -22.56 12.76 39.70
N GLY A 243 -23.20 11.87 38.95
CA GLY A 243 -24.64 11.64 39.01
C GLY A 243 -25.24 11.49 37.61
N VAL A 244 -26.39 10.80 37.55
CA VAL A 244 -27.16 10.63 36.32
C VAL A 244 -28.55 11.16 36.58
N ALA A 245 -28.86 12.32 36.02
CA ALA A 245 -30.19 12.91 36.02
C ALA A 245 -30.33 13.84 34.80
N GLU A 246 -31.57 14.07 34.38
CA GLU A 246 -31.88 15.03 33.33
C GLU A 246 -31.71 16.48 33.82
N ASN A 247 -31.64 17.41 32.87
CA ASN A 247 -31.58 18.82 33.21
C ASN A 247 -32.89 19.23 33.90
N LYS A 248 -32.77 19.89 35.05
CA LYS A 248 -33.90 20.42 35.81
C LYS A 248 -33.73 21.92 35.94
N THR A 249 -34.77 22.67 35.62
CA THR A 249 -34.81 24.12 35.89
C THR A 249 -35.78 24.38 37.04
N ILE A 250 -35.37 25.25 37.95
CA ILE A 250 -36.20 25.77 39.04
C ILE A 250 -36.29 27.27 38.88
N ASP A 251 -37.50 27.77 38.72
CA ASP A 251 -37.77 29.20 38.58
C ASP A 251 -37.98 29.84 39.96
N HIS A 252 -37.24 30.91 40.24
CA HIS A 252 -37.48 31.82 41.35
C HIS A 252 -37.99 33.16 40.83
N THR A 253 -38.51 34.01 41.71
CA THR A 253 -39.08 35.33 41.35
C THR A 253 -38.10 36.21 40.56
N ASP A 254 -36.81 36.12 40.88
CA ASP A 254 -35.79 37.04 40.33
C ASP A 254 -34.74 36.35 39.44
N TYR A 255 -34.68 35.02 39.45
CA TYR A 255 -33.66 34.24 38.72
C TYR A 255 -34.09 32.78 38.49
N THR A 256 -33.42 32.09 37.57
CA THR A 256 -33.61 30.65 37.36
C THR A 256 -32.37 29.86 37.79
N ILE A 257 -32.58 28.63 38.28
CA ILE A 257 -31.51 27.68 38.60
C ILE A 257 -31.61 26.48 37.65
N ASP A 258 -30.57 26.25 36.84
CA ASP A 258 -30.45 25.12 35.93
C ASP A 258 -29.46 24.08 36.48
N TYR A 259 -29.94 22.88 36.80
CA TYR A 259 -29.10 21.74 37.12
C TYR A 259 -28.63 21.05 35.86
N ARG A 260 -27.32 20.90 35.69
CA ARG A 260 -26.70 20.29 34.51
C ARG A 260 -25.70 19.22 34.94
N TYR A 261 -25.88 18.00 34.45
CA TYR A 261 -25.05 16.85 34.82
C TYR A 261 -24.05 16.53 33.72
N LYS A 262 -22.85 16.05 34.06
CA LYS A 262 -21.82 15.69 33.07
C LYS A 262 -22.35 14.77 31.95
N GLU A 263 -23.06 13.72 32.30
CA GLU A 263 -23.62 12.76 31.34
C GLU A 263 -24.67 13.40 30.41
N GLU A 264 -25.46 14.35 30.91
CA GLU A 264 -26.41 15.12 30.10
C GLU A 264 -25.71 16.10 29.16
N LEU A 265 -24.70 16.82 29.67
CA LEU A 265 -23.91 17.76 28.88
C LEU A 265 -23.20 17.04 27.73
N LEU A 266 -22.57 15.88 27.99
CA LEU A 266 -21.90 15.07 26.98
C LEU A 266 -22.84 14.57 25.87
N LYS A 267 -24.12 14.34 26.15
CA LYS A 267 -25.10 13.99 25.11
C LYS A 267 -25.46 15.18 24.22
N LYS A 268 -25.30 16.41 24.70
CA LYS A 268 -25.70 17.64 24.00
C LYS A 268 -24.53 18.40 23.34
N ILE A 269 -23.27 18.02 23.58
CA ILE A 269 -22.13 18.75 22.98
C ILE A 269 -22.04 18.62 21.46
N VAL A 270 -22.67 17.61 20.86
CA VAL A 270 -22.72 17.42 19.40
C VAL A 270 -24.12 16.96 19.03
N ASN A 271 -24.70 17.57 17.99
CA ASN A 271 -25.88 17.03 17.32
C ASN A 271 -25.45 16.05 16.23
N PHE A 272 -25.87 14.79 16.35
CA PHE A 272 -25.55 13.72 15.38
C PHE A 272 -26.71 13.39 14.42
N ASP A 273 -27.85 14.08 14.47
CA ASP A 273 -29.05 13.74 13.71
C ASP A 273 -28.77 13.61 12.21
N GLU A 274 -28.15 14.62 11.59
CA GLU A 274 -27.79 14.60 10.16
C GLU A 274 -26.88 13.42 9.79
N TYR A 275 -25.93 13.10 10.67
CA TYR A 275 -25.00 12.01 10.47
C TYR A 275 -25.67 10.63 10.67
N PHE A 276 -26.58 10.50 11.64
CA PHE A 276 -27.34 9.28 11.87
C PHE A 276 -28.31 9.00 10.73
N ASP A 277 -28.98 10.03 10.21
CA ASP A 277 -29.84 9.93 9.03
C ASP A 277 -29.02 9.52 7.80
N PHE A 278 -27.82 10.09 7.63
CA PHE A 278 -26.89 9.67 6.59
C PHE A 278 -26.55 8.16 6.70
N LEU A 279 -26.18 7.66 7.88
CA LEU A 279 -25.84 6.25 8.08
C LEU A 279 -27.03 5.30 7.88
N LYS A 280 -28.23 5.70 8.31
CA LYS A 280 -29.47 4.95 8.08
C LYS A 280 -29.78 4.87 6.60
N LYS A 281 -29.68 6.00 5.90
CA LYS A 281 -29.90 6.09 4.45
C LYS A 281 -28.94 5.19 3.67
N GLU A 282 -27.64 5.20 4.01
CA GLU A 282 -26.64 4.37 3.33
C GLU A 282 -26.91 2.86 3.48
N PHE A 283 -27.52 2.40 4.59
CA PHE A 283 -27.76 0.98 4.83
C PHE A 283 -29.17 0.51 4.43
N TYR A 284 -30.20 1.30 4.73
CA TYR A 284 -31.62 0.91 4.62
C TYR A 284 -32.35 1.47 3.39
N GLU A 285 -31.81 2.48 2.71
CA GLU A 285 -32.54 3.18 1.64
C GLU A 285 -31.77 3.21 0.32
N LYS A 286 -30.47 3.47 0.39
CA LYS A 286 -29.62 3.60 -0.79
C LYS A 286 -29.50 2.28 -1.51
N GLU A 287 -29.87 2.30 -2.77
CA GLU A 287 -29.64 1.18 -3.67
C GLU A 287 -28.14 0.96 -3.85
N ILE A 288 -27.73 -0.30 -3.91
CA ILE A 288 -26.32 -0.66 -4.15
C ILE A 288 -25.90 -0.13 -5.52
N THR A 289 -26.77 -0.29 -6.52
CA THR A 289 -26.62 0.27 -7.87
C THR A 289 -27.94 0.89 -8.30
N SER A 290 -27.88 2.11 -8.85
CA SER A 290 -29.07 2.93 -9.04
C SER A 290 -30.08 2.34 -10.03
N GLY A 291 -31.24 1.96 -9.49
CA GLY A 291 -32.42 1.35 -10.06
C GLY A 291 -32.52 -0.17 -9.84
N ASP A 292 -31.46 -0.80 -9.33
CA ASP A 292 -31.45 -2.16 -8.74
C ASP A 292 -32.74 -2.52 -7.99
N ASN A 293 -33.33 -1.51 -7.33
CA ASN A 293 -34.30 -1.67 -6.25
C ASN A 293 -33.79 -2.58 -5.12
N LEU A 294 -32.49 -2.89 -5.13
CA LEU A 294 -31.79 -3.70 -4.15
C LEU A 294 -30.90 -2.81 -3.30
N LYS A 295 -31.14 -2.88 -2.00
CA LYS A 295 -30.44 -2.09 -0.98
C LYS A 295 -29.48 -2.98 -0.23
N LEU A 296 -28.58 -2.39 0.55
CA LEU A 296 -27.61 -3.16 1.31
C LEU A 296 -28.30 -4.09 2.33
N MET A 297 -29.34 -3.62 3.01
CA MET A 297 -30.15 -4.44 3.94
C MET A 297 -30.82 -5.64 3.26
N ASP A 298 -31.08 -5.61 1.96
CA ASP A 298 -31.75 -6.71 1.24
C ASP A 298 -30.84 -7.92 1.01
N THR A 299 -29.53 -7.67 0.92
CA THR A 299 -28.52 -8.69 0.63
C THR A 299 -27.65 -9.02 1.84
N TYR A 300 -27.60 -8.14 2.84
CA TYR A 300 -26.77 -8.32 4.03
C TYR A 300 -27.14 -9.59 4.80
N VAL A 301 -26.11 -10.29 5.28
CA VAL A 301 -26.21 -11.45 6.18
C VAL A 301 -25.14 -11.35 7.26
N ASN A 302 -25.40 -11.93 8.42
CA ASN A 302 -24.44 -11.92 9.53
C ASN A 302 -23.12 -12.57 9.10
N GLN A 303 -22.01 -11.90 9.37
CA GLN A 303 -20.68 -12.33 8.97
C GLN A 303 -20.08 -13.31 9.97
N LYS A 304 -19.24 -14.21 9.46
CA LYS A 304 -18.44 -15.13 10.27
C LYS A 304 -16.98 -14.68 10.26
N SER A 305 -16.28 -14.90 11.35
CA SER A 305 -14.86 -14.58 11.45
C SER A 305 -14.10 -15.60 12.29
N PHE A 306 -12.78 -15.48 12.35
CA PHE A 306 -11.97 -16.12 13.36
C PHE A 306 -11.03 -15.10 14.00
N LEU A 307 -10.71 -15.30 15.27
CA LEU A 307 -9.70 -14.51 15.97
C LEU A 307 -8.32 -15.05 15.62
N HIS A 308 -7.48 -14.20 15.03
CA HIS A 308 -6.06 -14.48 14.84
C HIS A 308 -5.36 -14.51 16.20
N LEU A 309 -4.50 -15.51 16.41
CA LEU A 309 -3.74 -15.70 17.64
C LEU A 309 -2.24 -15.64 17.29
N PRO A 310 -1.42 -14.90 18.07
CA PRO A 310 0.00 -14.77 17.78
C PRO A 310 0.74 -16.11 17.73
N GLU A 311 1.76 -16.20 16.87
CA GLU A 311 2.63 -17.36 16.76
C GLU A 311 3.33 -17.64 18.11
N GLY A 312 3.17 -18.86 18.65
CA GLY A 312 3.69 -19.26 19.97
C GLY A 312 2.65 -19.29 21.11
N SER A 313 1.42 -18.82 20.86
CA SER A 313 0.31 -18.94 21.80
C SER A 313 0.01 -20.42 22.14
N LYS A 314 0.03 -20.79 23.43
CA LYS A 314 -0.23 -22.18 23.91
C LYS A 314 -1.60 -22.76 23.49
N LYS A 315 -2.55 -21.92 23.04
CA LYS A 315 -3.85 -22.33 22.50
C LYS A 315 -3.79 -22.49 20.97
N LYS A 316 -3.41 -23.67 20.49
CA LYS A 316 -3.28 -24.03 19.06
C LYS A 316 -4.57 -24.04 18.23
N LYS A 317 -5.72 -23.57 18.72
CA LYS A 317 -6.97 -23.53 17.95
C LYS A 317 -7.41 -22.09 17.73
N GLN A 318 -7.43 -21.66 16.46
CA GLN A 318 -8.08 -20.41 16.03
C GLN A 318 -9.51 -20.39 16.59
N LYS A 319 -9.89 -19.30 17.26
CA LYS A 319 -11.23 -19.19 17.85
C LYS A 319 -12.19 -18.72 16.76
N ASN A 320 -13.01 -19.64 16.28
CA ASN A 320 -14.12 -19.32 15.37
C ASN A 320 -15.16 -18.44 16.07
N ILE A 321 -15.74 -17.53 15.30
CA ILE A 321 -16.80 -16.62 15.71
C ILE A 321 -17.91 -16.74 14.67
N ASP A 322 -19.05 -17.29 15.08
CA ASP A 322 -20.17 -17.56 14.18
C ASP A 322 -21.00 -16.31 13.85
N ASN A 323 -20.90 -15.27 14.69
CA ASN A 323 -21.55 -13.97 14.49
C ASN A 323 -20.57 -12.86 14.87
N THR A 324 -19.93 -12.27 13.88
CA THR A 324 -18.92 -11.21 14.06
C THR A 324 -19.56 -9.94 14.62
N GLU A 325 -20.79 -9.63 14.21
CA GLU A 325 -21.55 -8.45 14.65
C GLU A 325 -21.76 -8.48 16.16
N GLU A 326 -22.28 -9.60 16.68
CA GLU A 326 -22.55 -9.80 18.09
C GLU A 326 -21.27 -9.75 18.93
N TYR A 327 -20.17 -10.32 18.40
CA TYR A 327 -18.87 -10.23 19.04
C TYR A 327 -18.39 -8.78 19.18
N ILE A 328 -18.52 -7.97 18.13
CA ILE A 328 -18.14 -6.55 18.15
C ILE A 328 -19.04 -5.80 19.12
N MET A 329 -20.37 -5.97 19.08
CA MET A 329 -21.29 -5.30 20.00
C MET A 329 -20.99 -5.63 21.47
N LYS A 330 -20.68 -6.89 21.78
CA LYS A 330 -20.23 -7.30 23.13
C LYS A 330 -18.94 -6.61 23.54
N TRP A 331 -18.01 -6.40 22.60
CA TRP A 331 -16.76 -5.68 22.86
C TRP A 331 -16.96 -4.17 23.04
N VAL A 332 -17.83 -3.54 22.25
CA VAL A 332 -18.16 -2.10 22.35
C VAL A 332 -18.76 -1.78 23.72
N ASN A 333 -19.64 -2.64 24.23
CA ASN A 333 -20.30 -2.50 25.52
C ASN A 333 -19.42 -2.95 26.71
N ASN A 334 -18.25 -3.52 26.47
CA ASN A 334 -17.35 -3.98 27.54
C ASN A 334 -16.57 -2.79 28.15
N LYS A 335 -16.55 -2.73 29.49
CA LYS A 335 -15.81 -1.73 30.27
C LYS A 335 -14.29 -1.95 30.27
N GLN A 336 -13.78 -3.06 29.74
CA GLN A 336 -12.35 -3.31 29.62
C GLN A 336 -11.66 -2.23 28.76
N VAL A 337 -10.67 -1.59 29.37
CA VAL A 337 -9.81 -0.53 28.80
C VAL A 337 -8.73 -1.11 27.88
N GLY A 338 -8.22 -0.29 26.95
CA GLY A 338 -7.02 -0.57 26.15
C GLY A 338 -7.16 -1.71 25.13
N LYS A 339 -8.39 -2.20 24.89
CA LYS A 339 -8.66 -3.28 23.94
C LYS A 339 -9.35 -2.75 22.69
N HIS A 340 -8.70 -2.90 21.54
CA HIS A 340 -9.16 -2.49 20.20
C HIS A 340 -9.38 -3.70 19.28
N ILE A 341 -10.00 -3.48 18.12
CA ILE A 341 -10.23 -4.53 17.11
C ILE A 341 -9.66 -4.10 15.75
N SER A 342 -8.96 -5.02 15.10
CA SER A 342 -8.64 -4.94 13.67
C SER A 342 -9.49 -5.96 12.92
N LEU A 343 -10.37 -5.49 12.04
CA LEU A 343 -11.22 -6.30 11.19
C LEU A 343 -10.57 -6.45 9.81
N LEU A 344 -10.03 -7.64 9.57
CA LEU A 344 -9.33 -7.98 8.36
C LEU A 344 -10.19 -8.87 7.47
N GLY A 345 -10.06 -8.71 6.17
CA GLY A 345 -10.71 -9.57 5.20
C GLY A 345 -10.27 -9.22 3.79
N GLU A 346 -10.38 -10.15 2.87
CA GLU A 346 -10.07 -9.88 1.48
C GLU A 346 -11.04 -8.87 0.86
N TYR A 347 -10.70 -8.47 -0.35
CA TYR A 347 -11.57 -7.65 -1.15
C TYR A 347 -12.97 -8.25 -1.31
N GLY A 348 -14.00 -7.40 -1.20
CA GLY A 348 -15.37 -7.81 -1.41
C GLY A 348 -16.01 -8.66 -0.31
N GLN A 349 -15.30 -8.94 0.79
CA GLN A 349 -15.79 -9.76 1.93
C GLN A 349 -16.77 -9.02 2.88
N GLY A 350 -17.19 -7.79 2.58
CA GLY A 350 -18.23 -7.10 3.36
C GLY A 350 -17.75 -6.32 4.59
N LYS A 351 -16.45 -5.95 4.69
CA LYS A 351 -15.92 -5.11 5.79
C LYS A 351 -16.71 -3.80 5.98
N SER A 352 -16.88 -3.03 4.90
CA SER A 352 -17.60 -1.74 4.92
C SER A 352 -19.09 -1.93 5.26
N SER A 353 -19.71 -2.98 4.72
CA SER A 353 -21.10 -3.33 5.03
C SER A 353 -21.29 -3.70 6.50
N LEU A 354 -20.34 -4.43 7.09
CA LEU A 354 -20.32 -4.77 8.50
C LEU A 354 -20.14 -3.51 9.37
N SER A 355 -19.24 -2.60 8.99
CA SER A 355 -19.08 -1.30 9.68
C SER A 355 -20.38 -0.49 9.69
N LEU A 356 -21.09 -0.39 8.56
CA LEU A 356 -22.39 0.27 8.46
C LEU A 356 -23.46 -0.45 9.30
N LYS A 357 -23.49 -1.79 9.31
CA LYS A 357 -24.43 -2.56 10.13
C LYS A 357 -24.20 -2.33 11.63
N ILE A 358 -22.94 -2.33 12.07
CA ILE A 358 -22.56 -2.04 13.46
C ILE A 358 -22.98 -0.62 13.84
N ALA A 359 -22.72 0.36 12.97
CA ALA A 359 -23.08 1.74 13.24
C ALA A 359 -24.60 1.90 13.38
N ASN A 360 -25.39 1.35 12.45
CA ASN A 360 -26.86 1.39 12.54
C ASN A 360 -27.39 0.71 13.81
N LYS A 361 -26.83 -0.44 14.18
CA LYS A 361 -27.23 -1.14 15.41
C LYS A 361 -26.89 -0.35 16.68
N LEU A 362 -25.81 0.43 16.68
CA LEU A 362 -25.45 1.31 17.80
C LEU A 362 -26.34 2.56 17.87
N ILE A 363 -26.80 3.08 16.74
CA ILE A 363 -27.76 4.19 16.71
C ILE A 363 -29.11 3.76 17.28
N GLU A 364 -29.52 2.52 17.02
CA GLU A 364 -30.74 1.92 17.59
C GLU A 364 -30.61 1.63 19.10
N ASP A 365 -29.39 1.46 19.63
CA ASP A 365 -29.10 1.22 21.05
C ASP A 365 -28.66 2.52 21.75
N GLU A 366 -29.63 3.32 22.20
CA GLU A 366 -29.41 4.64 22.85
C GLU A 366 -28.48 4.60 24.09
N LYS A 367 -28.22 3.42 24.66
CA LYS A 367 -27.34 3.25 25.83
C LYS A 367 -25.90 2.91 25.45
N SER A 368 -25.60 2.73 24.17
CA SER A 368 -24.27 2.37 23.69
C SER A 368 -23.43 3.58 23.27
N ARG A 369 -22.26 3.31 22.68
CA ARG A 369 -21.33 4.31 22.17
C ARG A 369 -21.80 4.84 20.81
N ILE A 370 -21.54 6.11 20.56
CA ILE A 370 -21.84 6.77 19.29
C ILE A 370 -20.83 6.32 18.22
N PRO A 371 -21.26 5.71 17.11
CA PRO A 371 -20.35 5.22 16.08
C PRO A 371 -19.92 6.34 15.13
N ILE A 372 -18.62 6.57 14.95
CA ILE A 372 -18.10 7.46 13.89
C ILE A 372 -17.30 6.64 12.87
N ILE A 373 -17.67 6.71 11.59
CA ILE A 373 -16.94 6.05 10.50
C ILE A 373 -16.06 7.08 9.79
N ILE A 374 -14.74 6.88 9.85
CA ILE A 374 -13.75 7.71 9.20
C ILE A 374 -13.10 6.89 8.08
N GLU A 375 -13.35 7.29 6.84
CA GLU A 375 -12.75 6.66 5.66
C GLU A 375 -11.29 7.14 5.48
N LEU A 376 -10.35 6.20 5.41
CA LEU A 376 -8.90 6.43 5.30
C LEU A 376 -8.37 6.38 3.87
N ARG A 377 -9.21 6.00 2.90
CA ARG A 377 -8.80 5.77 1.52
C ARG A 377 -8.18 7.02 0.89
N GLY A 378 -7.00 6.87 0.29
CA GLY A 378 -6.24 7.95 -0.34
C GLY A 378 -5.82 9.08 0.59
N LYS A 379 -6.00 8.95 1.91
CA LYS A 379 -5.46 9.90 2.89
C LYS A 379 -4.02 9.57 3.21
N SER A 380 -3.27 10.58 3.67
CA SER A 380 -1.90 10.41 4.14
C SER A 380 -1.77 10.86 5.61
N PRO A 381 -2.34 10.10 6.58
CA PRO A 381 -2.35 10.51 7.99
C PRO A 381 -0.98 10.83 8.59
N LYS A 382 0.12 10.40 7.96
CA LYS A 382 1.49 10.66 8.41
C LYS A 382 1.79 12.15 8.64
N ASN A 383 1.12 13.03 7.89
CA ASN A 383 1.29 14.49 7.93
C ASN A 383 0.15 15.23 8.66
N GLU A 384 -0.86 14.51 9.16
CA GLU A 384 -2.06 15.08 9.79
C GLU A 384 -2.03 14.79 11.29
N THR A 385 -2.50 15.72 12.11
CA THR A 385 -2.76 15.47 13.53
C THR A 385 -4.10 14.72 13.71
N LEU A 386 -4.30 14.07 14.86
CA LEU A 386 -5.61 13.50 15.24
C LEU A 386 -6.77 14.48 14.99
N LEU A 387 -6.59 15.75 15.39
CA LEU A 387 -7.62 16.77 15.25
C LEU A 387 -7.88 17.14 13.79
N ASP A 388 -6.86 17.12 12.93
CA ASP A 388 -7.03 17.35 11.48
C ASP A 388 -7.86 16.24 10.82
N VAL A 389 -7.60 14.98 11.19
CA VAL A 389 -8.37 13.83 10.71
C VAL A 389 -9.82 13.94 11.16
N LEU A 390 -10.05 14.30 12.42
CA LEU A 390 -11.40 14.53 12.97
C LEU A 390 -12.07 15.73 12.29
N ALA A 391 -11.36 16.83 12.04
CA ALA A 391 -11.90 18.02 11.40
C ALA A 391 -12.32 17.76 9.95
N SER A 392 -11.53 16.98 9.20
CA SER A 392 -11.89 16.55 7.85
C SER A 392 -13.22 15.81 7.82
N TRP A 393 -13.47 14.93 8.80
CA TRP A 393 -14.75 14.22 8.93
C TRP A 393 -15.87 15.14 9.42
N ALA A 394 -15.61 15.92 10.48
CA ALA A 394 -16.62 16.71 11.17
C ALA A 394 -17.18 17.85 10.31
N THR A 395 -16.37 18.41 9.40
CA THR A 395 -16.79 19.46 8.47
C THR A 395 -17.95 19.01 7.56
N SER A 396 -18.00 17.72 7.19
CA SER A 396 -19.05 17.17 6.33
C SER A 396 -20.45 17.17 6.98
N PHE A 397 -20.51 17.30 8.31
CA PHE A 397 -21.74 17.29 9.10
C PHE A 397 -21.88 18.56 9.96
N ASN A 398 -21.09 19.60 9.68
CA ASN A 398 -21.04 20.85 10.45
C ASN A 398 -20.81 20.64 11.96
N ILE A 399 -19.97 19.67 12.31
CA ILE A 399 -19.64 19.32 13.70
C ILE A 399 -18.30 19.96 14.10
N ASN A 400 -18.19 20.38 15.37
CA ASN A 400 -16.93 20.84 15.94
C ASN A 400 -15.99 19.65 16.26
N ALA A 401 -14.83 19.61 15.60
CA ALA A 401 -13.83 18.56 15.78
C ALA A 401 -13.36 18.38 17.24
N LYS A 402 -13.24 19.48 18.01
CA LYS A 402 -12.84 19.42 19.43
C LYS A 402 -13.90 18.79 20.32
N ALA A 403 -15.17 18.94 19.97
CA ALA A 403 -16.26 18.27 20.69
C ALA A 403 -16.21 16.74 20.45
N ILE A 404 -15.84 16.31 19.24
CA ILE A 404 -15.62 14.90 18.91
C ILE A 404 -14.40 14.34 19.66
N GLU A 405 -13.28 15.05 19.68
CA GLU A 405 -12.11 14.69 20.48
C GLU A 405 -12.49 14.52 21.97
N LYS A 406 -13.34 15.42 22.49
CA LYS A 406 -13.82 15.33 23.87
C LYS A 406 -14.70 14.09 24.11
N LEU A 407 -15.57 13.73 23.18
CA LEU A 407 -16.36 12.49 23.26
C LEU A 407 -15.47 11.24 23.18
N LEU A 408 -14.37 11.29 22.40
CA LEU A 408 -13.38 10.22 22.32
C LEU A 408 -12.66 10.04 23.65
N GLU A 409 -12.18 11.12 24.26
CA GLU A 409 -11.52 11.14 25.57
C GLU A 409 -12.41 10.53 26.66
N GLU A 410 -13.70 10.88 26.68
CA GLU A 410 -14.68 10.37 27.64
C GLU A 410 -15.14 8.93 27.35
N GLY A 411 -14.68 8.32 26.25
CA GLY A 411 -15.06 6.98 25.85
C GLY A 411 -16.54 6.85 25.46
N LYS A 412 -17.13 7.92 24.90
CA LYS A 412 -18.50 7.90 24.38
C LYS A 412 -18.57 7.45 22.92
N LEU A 413 -17.44 7.41 22.22
CA LEU A 413 -17.37 7.03 20.82
C LEU A 413 -16.91 5.58 20.60
N LEU A 414 -17.40 4.99 19.51
CA LEU A 414 -16.72 3.94 18.76
C LEU A 414 -16.17 4.57 17.48
N VAL A 415 -14.85 4.61 17.33
CA VAL A 415 -14.21 5.09 16.09
C VAL A 415 -13.96 3.92 15.16
N ILE A 416 -14.55 3.97 13.96
CA ILE A 416 -14.36 2.99 12.91
C ILE A 416 -13.46 3.62 11.84
N LEU A 417 -12.21 3.17 11.76
CA LEU A 417 -11.22 3.61 10.78
C LEU A 417 -11.27 2.67 9.57
N GLU A 418 -11.89 3.10 8.47
CA GLU A 418 -12.19 2.25 7.32
C GLU A 418 -11.11 2.32 6.23
N GLY A 419 -10.61 1.15 5.80
CA GLY A 419 -9.78 1.01 4.59
C GLY A 419 -8.33 1.45 4.78
N PHE A 420 -7.68 1.05 5.89
CA PHE A 420 -6.29 1.42 6.14
C PHE A 420 -5.31 0.81 5.11
N ASP A 421 -5.69 -0.27 4.43
CA ASP A 421 -4.94 -0.86 3.31
C ASP A 421 -4.93 0.02 2.04
N GLU A 422 -5.80 1.03 1.98
CA GLU A 422 -5.98 1.90 0.81
C GLU A 422 -5.51 3.35 1.08
N MET A 423 -4.69 3.55 2.10
CA MET A 423 -4.01 4.83 2.33
C MET A 423 -2.97 5.11 1.22
N ASP A 424 -2.56 6.38 1.09
CA ASP A 424 -1.57 6.78 0.11
C ASP A 424 -0.17 6.19 0.44
N LEU A 425 0.63 5.86 -0.58
CA LEU A 425 2.02 5.36 -0.46
C LEU A 425 2.22 4.10 0.40
N VAL A 426 1.18 3.28 0.56
CA VAL A 426 1.16 2.04 1.35
C VAL A 426 2.14 0.94 0.85
N GLY A 427 2.73 1.09 -0.33
CA GLY A 427 3.74 0.16 -0.84
C GLY A 427 5.05 0.12 -0.03
N ASP A 428 5.37 1.19 0.69
CA ASP A 428 6.61 1.32 1.47
C ASP A 428 6.40 0.94 2.96
N LYS A 429 7.22 0.01 3.47
CA LYS A 429 7.10 -0.52 4.85
C LYS A 429 7.23 0.59 5.91
N TYR A 430 8.15 1.52 5.71
CA TYR A 430 8.38 2.63 6.64
C TYR A 430 7.19 3.59 6.63
N ILE A 431 6.67 3.93 5.44
CA ILE A 431 5.49 4.80 5.30
C ILE A 431 4.24 4.13 5.90
N ARG A 432 4.01 2.84 5.69
CA ARG A 432 2.92 2.10 6.36
C ARG A 432 3.00 2.20 7.88
N ARG A 433 4.22 2.05 8.44
CA ARG A 433 4.43 2.16 9.89
C ARG A 433 4.12 3.56 10.40
N LEU A 434 4.51 4.60 9.68
CA LEU A 434 4.16 5.98 10.03
C LEU A 434 2.65 6.23 9.99
N HIS A 435 1.95 5.72 8.98
CA HIS A 435 0.50 5.81 8.94
C HIS A 435 -0.15 5.12 10.14
N PHE A 436 0.26 3.88 10.42
CA PHE A 436 -0.28 3.14 11.56
C PHE A 436 0.01 3.84 12.90
N LYS A 437 1.24 4.34 13.10
CA LYS A 437 1.60 5.13 14.29
C LYS A 437 0.65 6.32 14.53
N ARG A 438 0.12 6.94 13.46
CA ARG A 438 -0.86 8.02 13.58
C ARG A 438 -2.25 7.51 13.93
N LEU A 439 -2.68 6.38 13.35
CA LEU A 439 -3.96 5.76 13.70
C LEU A 439 -3.99 5.30 15.17
N VAL A 440 -2.83 4.92 15.72
CA VAL A 440 -2.66 4.59 17.14
C VAL A 440 -2.98 5.77 18.06
N GLU A 441 -2.89 7.04 17.60
CA GLU A 441 -3.28 8.20 18.43
C GLU A 441 -4.74 8.12 18.89
N PHE A 442 -5.64 7.54 18.08
CA PHE A 442 -7.04 7.30 18.48
C PHE A 442 -7.18 6.30 19.64
N MET A 443 -6.18 5.43 19.83
CA MET A 443 -6.15 4.41 20.89
C MET A 443 -5.53 4.93 22.19
N ARG A 444 -4.86 6.08 22.16
CA ARG A 444 -4.17 6.67 23.32
C ARG A 444 -5.11 7.25 24.38
N TYR A 445 -6.42 7.24 24.17
CA TYR A 445 -7.38 7.50 25.24
C TYR A 445 -7.81 6.19 25.87
N GLU A 446 -7.65 6.07 27.19
CA GLU A 446 -7.87 4.85 27.96
C GLU A 446 -9.25 4.21 27.71
N LYS A 447 -10.29 5.05 27.63
CA LYS A 447 -11.69 4.61 27.45
C LYS A 447 -12.11 4.49 25.99
N SER A 448 -11.22 4.75 25.03
CA SER A 448 -11.55 4.71 23.60
C SER A 448 -11.85 3.29 23.13
N LYS A 449 -12.69 3.18 22.10
CA LYS A 449 -12.93 1.96 21.35
C LYS A 449 -12.68 2.28 19.89
N VAL A 450 -11.74 1.55 19.29
CA VAL A 450 -11.30 1.76 17.91
C VAL A 450 -11.41 0.44 17.17
N LEU A 451 -12.08 0.47 16.02
CA LEU A 451 -12.23 -0.61 15.06
C LEU A 451 -11.50 -0.19 13.79
N ILE A 452 -10.44 -0.88 13.40
CA ILE A 452 -9.69 -0.62 12.17
C ILE A 452 -10.06 -1.67 11.13
N THR A 453 -10.32 -1.29 9.87
CA THR A 453 -10.65 -2.26 8.79
C THR A 453 -9.63 -2.26 7.66
N GLY A 454 -9.17 -3.45 7.23
CA GLY A 454 -8.28 -3.55 6.07
C GLY A 454 -8.05 -4.98 5.55
N ARG A 455 -6.98 -5.18 4.77
CA ARG A 455 -6.64 -6.48 4.15
C ARG A 455 -5.52 -7.20 4.90
N PRO A 456 -5.57 -8.54 5.03
CA PRO A 456 -4.46 -9.32 5.57
C PRO A 456 -3.17 -9.16 4.74
N ASN A 457 -3.27 -9.18 3.41
CA ASN A 457 -2.13 -9.12 2.49
C ASN A 457 -1.41 -7.77 2.45
N LEU A 458 -1.92 -6.77 3.17
CA LEU A 458 -1.20 -5.54 3.42
C LEU A 458 0.10 -5.78 4.21
N PHE A 459 0.06 -6.78 5.10
CA PHE A 459 1.20 -7.20 5.88
C PHE A 459 2.00 -8.23 5.08
N LEU A 460 3.32 -8.09 5.13
CA LEU A 460 4.27 -8.95 4.45
C LEU A 460 4.26 -10.37 5.00
N ASP A 461 4.00 -10.52 6.30
CA ASP A 461 3.89 -11.77 7.05
C ASP A 461 3.11 -11.55 8.37
N ASN A 462 2.81 -12.65 9.07
CA ASN A 462 2.11 -12.62 10.35
C ASN A 462 2.89 -11.82 11.41
N HIS A 463 4.23 -11.87 11.38
CA HIS A 463 5.06 -11.13 12.34
C HIS A 463 4.92 -9.61 12.15
N GLU A 464 4.92 -9.12 10.91
CA GLU A 464 4.66 -7.71 10.63
C GLU A 464 3.23 -7.32 11.07
N MET A 465 2.24 -8.17 10.84
CA MET A 465 0.88 -7.92 11.34
C MET A 465 0.81 -7.87 12.86
N GLU A 466 1.46 -8.80 13.56
CA GLU A 466 1.53 -8.88 15.02
C GLU A 466 2.26 -7.68 15.62
N GLU A 467 3.38 -7.25 15.02
CA GLU A 467 4.15 -6.08 15.41
C GLU A 467 3.33 -4.80 15.20
N PHE A 468 2.71 -4.64 14.02
CA PHE A 468 1.95 -3.44 13.70
C PHE A 468 0.70 -3.33 14.56
N LEU A 469 -0.11 -4.38 14.65
CA LEU A 469 -1.38 -4.34 15.39
C LEU A 469 -1.18 -4.50 16.90
N GLU A 470 0.05 -4.61 17.39
CA GLU A 470 0.39 -4.89 18.79
C GLU A 470 -0.42 -6.08 19.34
N LEU A 471 -0.43 -7.20 18.61
CA LEU A 471 -1.23 -8.39 18.98
C LEU A 471 -0.64 -9.17 20.17
N ASN A 472 0.60 -8.87 20.57
CA ASN A 472 1.31 -9.55 21.63
C ASN A 472 0.81 -9.13 23.01
N LYS A 473 0.12 -10.07 23.66
CA LYS A 473 -0.30 -10.00 25.05
C LYS A 473 0.83 -10.47 25.95
N ASP A 474 1.65 -9.55 26.42
CA ASP A 474 2.39 -9.70 27.67
C ASP A 474 2.49 -8.33 28.34
N ASN A 475 1.57 -8.06 29.27
CA ASN A 475 1.52 -7.11 30.41
C ASN A 475 2.20 -5.72 30.38
N ASN A 476 2.91 -5.31 29.32
CA ASN A 476 3.73 -4.10 29.28
C ASN A 476 3.23 -3.05 28.29
N ASN A 477 2.32 -3.39 27.35
CA ASN A 477 1.71 -2.39 26.46
C ASN A 477 0.41 -1.84 27.05
N LEU A 478 0.22 -0.52 26.97
CA LEU A 478 -0.94 0.18 27.51
C LEU A 478 -2.24 -0.14 26.74
N PHE A 479 -2.14 -0.50 25.46
CA PHE A 479 -3.28 -0.95 24.65
C PHE A 479 -2.86 -2.06 23.67
N TYR A 480 -3.83 -2.79 23.11
CA TYR A 480 -3.61 -3.87 22.14
C TYR A 480 -4.81 -4.03 21.19
N CYS A 481 -4.58 -4.57 19.98
CA CYS A 481 -5.65 -4.96 19.06
C CYS A 481 -5.92 -6.47 19.07
N ASN A 482 -7.17 -6.85 18.84
CA ASN A 482 -7.55 -8.19 18.42
C ASN A 482 -7.75 -8.21 16.90
N ALA A 483 -7.03 -9.06 16.17
CA ALA A 483 -7.26 -9.24 14.74
C ALA A 483 -8.39 -10.27 14.48
N LEU A 484 -9.51 -9.81 13.93
CA LEU A 484 -10.62 -10.62 13.45
C LEU A 484 -10.52 -10.77 11.93
N ILE A 485 -10.40 -11.99 11.44
CA ILE A 485 -10.34 -12.26 10.01
C ILE A 485 -11.70 -12.78 9.55
N LEU A 486 -12.34 -12.06 8.64
CA LEU A 486 -13.62 -12.44 8.02
C LEU A 486 -13.47 -13.72 7.20
N LYS A 487 -14.52 -14.53 7.23
CA LYS A 487 -14.65 -15.74 6.43
C LYS A 487 -15.48 -15.47 5.18
N HIS A 488 -15.24 -16.29 4.17
CA HIS A 488 -16.14 -16.44 3.05
C HIS A 488 -17.54 -16.86 3.50
N LEU A 489 -18.57 -16.41 2.78
CA LEU A 489 -19.94 -16.83 3.03
C LEU A 489 -20.07 -18.34 2.80
N ASP A 490 -20.71 -19.03 3.73
CA ASP A 490 -21.14 -20.41 3.52
C ASP A 490 -22.41 -20.49 2.67
N LEU A 491 -22.79 -21.71 2.27
CA LEU A 491 -23.95 -21.93 1.41
C LEU A 491 -25.25 -21.39 2.01
N LYS A 492 -25.42 -21.46 3.33
CA LYS A 492 -26.61 -20.94 4.00
C LYS A 492 -26.62 -19.41 3.97
N GLN A 493 -25.50 -18.78 4.26
CA GLN A 493 -25.35 -17.32 4.15
C GLN A 493 -25.57 -16.81 2.72
N ILE A 494 -25.11 -17.57 1.71
CA ILE A 494 -25.38 -17.26 0.29
C ILE A 494 -26.88 -17.34 0.01
N GLU A 495 -27.53 -18.42 0.42
CA GLU A 495 -28.98 -18.60 0.24
C GLU A 495 -29.78 -17.48 0.91
N ASP A 496 -29.42 -17.13 2.15
CA ASP A 496 -30.05 -16.05 2.92
C ASP A 496 -29.83 -14.69 2.26
N SER A 497 -28.66 -14.47 1.64
CA SER A 497 -28.33 -13.22 0.92
C SER A 497 -29.15 -13.06 -0.37
N LEU A 498 -29.53 -14.18 -1.01
CA LEU A 498 -30.36 -14.20 -2.23
C LEU A 498 -31.87 -14.12 -1.94
N ARG A 499 -32.30 -13.89 -0.70
CA ARG A 499 -33.72 -13.90 -0.29
C ARG A 499 -34.65 -12.96 -1.07
N ASN A 500 -34.11 -11.83 -1.55
CA ASN A 500 -34.85 -10.80 -2.28
C ASN A 500 -34.59 -10.85 -3.80
N ILE A 501 -33.88 -11.88 -4.27
CA ILE A 501 -33.68 -12.16 -5.70
C ILE A 501 -34.82 -13.07 -6.18
N ASP A 502 -35.16 -12.98 -7.47
CA ASP A 502 -36.20 -13.81 -8.06
C ASP A 502 -35.91 -15.32 -7.86
N SER A 503 -36.98 -16.08 -7.63
CA SER A 503 -36.87 -17.49 -7.24
C SER A 503 -36.20 -18.36 -8.30
N LYS A 504 -36.35 -18.02 -9.59
CA LYS A 504 -35.72 -18.73 -10.70
C LYS A 504 -34.19 -18.56 -10.62
N THR A 505 -33.71 -17.33 -10.59
CA THR A 505 -32.27 -17.02 -10.47
C THR A 505 -31.68 -17.63 -9.21
N LYS A 506 -32.33 -17.45 -8.05
CA LYS A 506 -31.88 -18.04 -6.78
C LYS A 506 -31.69 -19.56 -6.91
N ASN A 507 -32.70 -20.27 -7.42
CA ASN A 507 -32.65 -21.73 -7.53
C ASN A 507 -31.58 -22.19 -8.53
N GLU A 508 -31.42 -21.50 -9.65
CA GLU A 508 -30.36 -21.81 -10.62
C GLU A 508 -28.95 -21.61 -10.03
N MET A 509 -28.70 -20.49 -9.36
CA MET A 509 -27.42 -20.22 -8.69
C MET A 509 -27.09 -21.28 -7.63
N LEU A 510 -28.07 -21.63 -6.79
CA LEU A 510 -27.90 -22.66 -5.77
C LEU A 510 -27.68 -24.06 -6.37
N ASN A 511 -28.29 -24.37 -7.52
CA ASN A 511 -28.06 -25.63 -8.22
C ASN A 511 -26.63 -25.71 -8.79
N VAL A 512 -26.11 -24.62 -9.36
CA VAL A 512 -24.71 -24.56 -9.83
C VAL A 512 -23.72 -24.77 -8.67
N LEU A 513 -24.04 -24.24 -7.48
CA LEU A 513 -23.23 -24.40 -6.27
C LEU A 513 -23.24 -25.82 -5.68
N LYS A 514 -24.30 -26.60 -5.87
CA LYS A 514 -24.40 -27.99 -5.36
C LYS A 514 -23.47 -28.95 -6.10
N ASN A 515 -23.09 -28.65 -7.33
CA ASN A 515 -22.13 -29.43 -8.11
C ASN A 515 -20.69 -29.02 -7.76
N GLU A 516 -20.27 -29.32 -6.53
CA GLU A 516 -19.03 -28.77 -5.92
C GLU A 516 -17.74 -29.10 -6.68
N ASN A 517 -17.68 -30.22 -7.41
CA ASN A 517 -16.46 -30.67 -8.10
C ASN A 517 -16.23 -29.96 -9.45
N GLU A 518 -17.26 -29.41 -10.08
CA GLU A 518 -17.15 -28.76 -11.40
C GLU A 518 -16.99 -27.23 -11.29
N ASN A 519 -17.47 -26.61 -10.21
CA ASN A 519 -17.64 -25.16 -10.10
C ASN A 519 -16.89 -24.51 -8.92
N VAL A 520 -15.72 -25.04 -8.54
CA VAL A 520 -14.91 -24.54 -7.41
C VAL A 520 -14.61 -23.04 -7.54
N ASN A 521 -14.21 -22.59 -8.73
CA ASN A 521 -13.90 -21.18 -9.00
C ASN A 521 -15.14 -20.27 -8.82
N PHE A 522 -16.31 -20.74 -9.26
CA PHE A 522 -17.55 -19.98 -9.10
C PHE A 522 -17.96 -19.89 -7.62
N LYS A 523 -17.86 -21.00 -6.88
CA LYS A 523 -18.14 -21.02 -5.43
C LYS A 523 -17.23 -20.06 -4.67
N GLU A 524 -15.93 -20.06 -4.95
CA GLU A 524 -14.99 -19.12 -4.35
C GLU A 524 -15.37 -17.66 -4.66
N LEU A 525 -15.75 -17.40 -5.92
CA LEU A 525 -16.11 -16.08 -6.41
C LEU A 525 -17.35 -15.52 -5.70
N ILE A 526 -18.45 -16.26 -5.67
CA ILE A 526 -19.73 -15.80 -5.10
C ILE A 526 -19.83 -16.00 -3.58
N SER A 527 -18.83 -16.61 -2.95
CA SER A 527 -18.68 -16.58 -1.49
C SER A 527 -18.32 -15.19 -0.95
N ARG A 528 -18.03 -14.23 -1.84
CA ARG A 528 -17.80 -12.81 -1.50
C ARG A 528 -19.12 -12.05 -1.68
N PRO A 529 -19.65 -11.37 -0.64
CA PRO A 529 -20.92 -10.63 -0.72
C PRO A 529 -21.04 -9.70 -1.93
N SER A 530 -19.99 -8.92 -2.24
CA SER A 530 -20.00 -7.99 -3.38
C SER A 530 -20.20 -8.69 -4.72
N THR A 531 -19.49 -9.80 -4.94
CA THR A 531 -19.58 -10.55 -6.19
C THR A 531 -20.87 -11.35 -6.29
N LEU A 532 -21.40 -11.85 -5.17
CA LEU A 532 -22.68 -12.54 -5.12
C LEU A 532 -23.81 -11.65 -5.64
N TYR A 533 -23.88 -10.41 -5.15
CA TYR A 533 -24.85 -9.41 -5.60
C TYR A 533 -24.71 -9.10 -7.10
N GLN A 534 -23.48 -8.89 -7.58
CA GLN A 534 -23.22 -8.61 -8.99
C GLN A 534 -23.67 -9.79 -9.87
N ALA A 535 -23.30 -11.01 -9.47
CA ALA A 535 -23.67 -12.24 -10.15
C ALA A 535 -25.18 -12.46 -10.20
N SER A 536 -25.91 -12.13 -9.13
CA SER A 536 -27.35 -12.35 -9.05
C SER A 536 -28.13 -11.44 -9.99
N ILE A 537 -27.67 -10.21 -10.21
CA ILE A 537 -28.35 -9.26 -11.11
C ILE A 537 -28.19 -9.68 -12.57
N ILE A 538 -26.97 -10.02 -12.98
CA ILE A 538 -26.63 -10.31 -14.37
C ILE A 538 -26.74 -11.80 -14.71
N TRP A 539 -27.37 -12.60 -13.84
CA TRP A 539 -27.32 -14.06 -13.91
C TRP A 539 -27.75 -14.62 -15.26
N ASN A 540 -28.79 -14.02 -15.86
CA ASN A 540 -29.31 -14.44 -17.17
C ASN A 540 -28.34 -14.17 -18.33
N ASP A 541 -27.41 -13.22 -18.17
CA ASP A 541 -26.46 -12.80 -19.21
C ASP A 541 -25.10 -13.47 -19.10
N LEU A 542 -24.90 -14.29 -18.05
CA LEU A 542 -23.65 -15.00 -17.80
C LEU A 542 -23.58 -16.31 -18.58
N ASP A 543 -22.41 -16.59 -19.16
CA ASP A 543 -22.09 -17.92 -19.66
C ASP A 543 -21.82 -18.84 -18.46
N LYS A 544 -22.83 -19.66 -18.14
CA LYS A 544 -22.84 -20.56 -16.98
C LYS A 544 -21.71 -21.61 -17.01
N LYS A 545 -21.06 -21.84 -18.16
CA LYS A 545 -19.98 -22.82 -18.32
C LYS A 545 -18.59 -22.26 -17.97
N ASN A 546 -18.38 -20.95 -18.07
CA ASN A 546 -17.05 -20.32 -17.94
C ASN A 546 -17.10 -19.05 -17.07
N ILE A 547 -17.69 -19.16 -15.87
CA ILE A 547 -17.84 -18.02 -14.97
C ILE A 547 -16.52 -17.71 -14.24
N ASN A 548 -15.98 -16.51 -14.46
CA ASN A 548 -14.86 -15.94 -13.68
C ASN A 548 -15.12 -14.48 -13.28
N SER A 549 -14.26 -13.93 -12.40
CA SER A 549 -14.37 -12.57 -11.88
C SER A 549 -14.45 -11.51 -12.98
N ALA A 550 -13.58 -11.64 -13.99
CA ALA A 550 -13.56 -10.74 -15.14
C ALA A 550 -14.88 -10.74 -15.92
N SER A 551 -15.53 -11.90 -16.15
CA SER A 551 -16.86 -11.94 -16.79
C SER A 551 -17.92 -11.25 -15.96
N ILE A 552 -17.93 -11.48 -14.64
CA ILE A 552 -18.97 -10.92 -13.78
C ILE A 552 -18.84 -9.40 -13.79
N ILE A 553 -17.63 -8.87 -13.62
CA ILE A 553 -17.40 -7.43 -13.62
C ILE A 553 -17.70 -6.83 -15.01
N ASP A 554 -17.26 -7.46 -16.11
CA ASP A 554 -17.57 -7.00 -17.48
C ASP A 554 -19.08 -6.85 -17.69
N LYS A 555 -19.81 -7.92 -17.42
CA LYS A 555 -21.26 -7.98 -17.62
C LYS A 555 -21.99 -7.01 -16.69
N PHE A 556 -21.51 -6.85 -15.46
CA PHE A 556 -22.09 -5.90 -14.50
C PHE A 556 -21.88 -4.43 -14.92
N ILE A 557 -20.68 -4.09 -15.40
CA ILE A 557 -20.37 -2.76 -15.94
C ILE A 557 -21.27 -2.46 -17.15
N LYS A 558 -21.40 -3.41 -18.08
CA LYS A 558 -22.28 -3.28 -19.25
C LYS A 558 -23.76 -3.16 -18.86
N HIS A 559 -24.21 -3.95 -17.89
CA HIS A 559 -25.55 -3.83 -17.32
C HIS A 559 -25.80 -2.42 -16.75
N SER A 560 -24.82 -1.86 -16.03
CA SER A 560 -24.90 -0.50 -15.47
C SER A 560 -25.02 0.57 -16.57
N TYR A 561 -24.32 0.41 -17.70
CA TYR A 561 -24.45 1.30 -18.85
C TYR A 561 -25.83 1.21 -19.52
N LEU A 562 -26.31 -0.01 -19.82
CA LEU A 562 -27.60 -0.23 -20.46
C LEU A 562 -28.74 0.37 -19.63
N ARG A 563 -28.71 0.12 -18.32
CA ARG A 563 -29.68 0.66 -17.38
C ARG A 563 -29.74 2.18 -17.36
N GLN A 564 -28.59 2.84 -17.47
CA GLN A 564 -28.55 4.30 -17.50
C GLN A 564 -29.22 4.86 -18.76
N GLU A 565 -29.09 4.17 -19.90
CA GLU A 565 -29.80 4.50 -21.13
C GLU A 565 -31.31 4.31 -21.00
N GLU A 566 -31.73 3.19 -20.41
CA GLU A 566 -33.15 2.87 -20.17
C GLU A 566 -33.86 3.90 -19.29
N LYS A 567 -33.17 4.52 -18.32
CA LYS A 567 -33.76 5.60 -17.50
C LYS A 567 -34.22 6.77 -18.36
N PHE A 568 -33.44 7.18 -19.36
CA PHE A 568 -33.82 8.27 -20.25
C PHE A 568 -34.98 7.87 -21.16
N ILE A 569 -35.03 6.62 -21.62
CA ILE A 569 -36.15 6.07 -22.41
C ILE A 569 -37.45 6.03 -21.58
N THR A 570 -37.37 5.62 -20.32
CA THR A 570 -38.54 5.47 -19.42
C THR A 570 -39.07 6.83 -18.94
N ILE A 571 -38.18 7.82 -18.77
CA ILE A 571 -38.54 9.24 -18.51
C ILE A 571 -39.13 9.90 -19.78
N GLY A 572 -39.00 9.25 -20.94
CA GLY A 572 -39.44 9.66 -22.28
C GLY A 572 -40.93 9.95 -22.50
N ARG A 573 -41.73 10.19 -21.45
CA ARG A 573 -42.93 11.06 -21.56
C ARG A 573 -42.58 12.54 -21.68
N THR A 574 -41.30 12.93 -21.56
CA THR A 574 -40.81 14.32 -21.67
C THR A 574 -39.86 14.62 -22.84
N GLY A 575 -39.50 13.63 -23.68
CA GLY A 575 -38.69 13.86 -24.89
C GLY A 575 -37.19 14.14 -24.67
N VAL A 576 -36.62 13.75 -23.51
CA VAL A 576 -35.18 13.94 -23.22
C VAL A 576 -34.40 12.67 -23.61
N GLU A 577 -33.63 12.75 -24.70
CA GLU A 577 -32.73 11.67 -25.13
C GLU A 577 -31.49 11.56 -24.24
N SER A 578 -30.91 10.35 -24.14
CA SER A 578 -29.66 10.12 -23.42
C SER A 578 -28.50 10.86 -24.09
N ILE A 579 -27.68 11.58 -23.32
CA ILE A 579 -26.54 12.34 -23.85
C ILE A 579 -25.51 11.38 -24.45
N LEU A 580 -25.16 10.33 -23.72
CA LEU A 580 -24.19 9.32 -24.16
C LEU A 580 -24.88 8.00 -24.54
N THR A 581 -24.37 7.32 -25.56
CA THR A 581 -24.70 5.92 -25.84
C THR A 581 -23.89 4.98 -24.95
N VAL A 582 -24.23 3.69 -24.90
CA VAL A 582 -23.47 2.68 -24.14
C VAL A 582 -21.99 2.64 -24.57
N LYS A 583 -21.70 2.67 -25.88
CA LYS A 583 -20.32 2.68 -26.39
C LYS A 583 -19.55 3.94 -25.98
N GLU A 584 -20.19 5.09 -25.99
CA GLU A 584 -19.57 6.34 -25.55
C GLU A 584 -19.30 6.33 -24.05
N ARG A 585 -20.24 5.85 -23.22
CA ARG A 585 -20.02 5.69 -21.77
C ARG A 585 -18.88 4.73 -21.47
N GLU A 586 -18.80 3.62 -22.19
CA GLU A 586 -17.70 2.67 -22.08
C GLU A 586 -16.36 3.34 -22.41
N TYR A 587 -16.28 4.09 -23.52
CA TYR A 587 -15.09 4.84 -23.91
C TYR A 587 -14.64 5.84 -22.84
N PHE A 588 -15.55 6.67 -22.31
CA PHE A 588 -15.21 7.64 -21.29
C PHE A 588 -14.77 6.97 -19.99
N THR A 589 -15.51 5.95 -19.53
CA THR A 589 -15.21 5.25 -18.27
C THR A 589 -13.88 4.50 -18.36
N LEU A 590 -13.59 3.84 -19.48
CA LEU A 590 -12.30 3.19 -19.76
C LEU A 590 -11.15 4.20 -19.77
N GLY A 591 -11.34 5.35 -20.44
CA GLY A 591 -10.36 6.42 -20.46
C GLY A 591 -10.09 7.02 -19.08
N ILE A 592 -11.12 7.17 -18.25
CA ILE A 592 -10.97 7.64 -16.86
C ILE A 592 -10.16 6.63 -16.03
N ALA A 593 -10.44 5.33 -16.15
CA ALA A 593 -9.67 4.29 -15.46
C ALA A 593 -8.17 4.36 -15.80
N VAL A 594 -7.85 4.52 -17.09
CA VAL A 594 -6.45 4.69 -17.56
C VAL A 594 -5.81 5.98 -17.02
N SER A 595 -6.55 7.09 -17.01
CA SER A 595 -6.07 8.38 -16.46
C SER A 595 -5.72 8.28 -14.98
N ILE A 596 -6.55 7.60 -14.18
CA ILE A 596 -6.30 7.39 -12.74
C ILE A 596 -5.03 6.55 -12.54
N ILE A 597 -4.98 5.33 -13.09
CA ILE A 597 -3.86 4.40 -12.87
C ILE A 597 -2.52 4.94 -13.38
N LYS A 598 -2.54 5.69 -14.50
CA LYS A 598 -1.33 6.33 -15.04
C LYS A 598 -0.77 7.39 -14.09
N ARG A 599 -1.65 8.14 -13.41
CA ARG A 599 -1.25 9.20 -12.48
C ARG A 599 -0.81 8.62 -11.14
N ASP A 600 -1.59 7.68 -10.63
CA ASP A 600 -1.41 7.11 -9.30
C ASP A 600 -2.00 5.70 -9.26
N SER A 601 -1.14 4.69 -9.41
CA SER A 601 -1.54 3.28 -9.53
C SER A 601 -2.16 2.69 -8.24
N TYR A 602 -2.34 3.50 -7.19
CA TYR A 602 -2.85 3.07 -5.90
C TYR A 602 -4.16 3.72 -5.48
N SER A 603 -4.54 4.88 -6.03
CA SER A 603 -5.79 5.52 -5.67
C SER A 603 -6.94 5.08 -6.59
N ASN A 604 -8.10 4.83 -5.97
CA ASN A 604 -9.37 4.64 -6.68
C ASN A 604 -10.12 5.97 -6.88
N GLN A 605 -9.43 7.10 -6.73
CA GLN A 605 -10.02 8.43 -6.57
C GLN A 605 -9.62 9.36 -7.71
N ILE A 606 -10.48 10.32 -8.02
CA ILE A 606 -10.21 11.40 -8.97
C ILE A 606 -10.89 12.69 -8.47
N SER A 607 -10.15 13.79 -8.43
CA SER A 607 -10.76 15.09 -8.08
C SER A 607 -11.69 15.56 -9.19
N ASN A 608 -12.66 16.42 -8.84
CA ASN A 608 -13.59 17.01 -9.80
C ASN A 608 -12.86 17.68 -10.98
N TYR A 609 -11.87 18.53 -10.66
CA TYR A 609 -11.03 19.18 -11.67
C TYR A 609 -10.32 18.18 -12.60
N GLN A 610 -9.74 17.12 -12.03
CA GLN A 610 -9.05 16.09 -12.80
C GLN A 610 -10.00 15.27 -13.67
N LEU A 611 -11.21 14.99 -13.19
CA LEU A 611 -12.25 14.28 -13.92
C LEU A 611 -12.72 15.11 -15.11
N HIS A 612 -13.02 16.41 -14.92
CA HIS A 612 -13.34 17.34 -16.01
C HIS A 612 -12.24 17.39 -17.07
N ARG A 613 -10.99 17.52 -16.63
CA ARG A 613 -9.85 17.56 -17.56
C ARG A 613 -9.73 16.26 -18.36
N THR A 614 -9.87 15.11 -17.70
CA THR A 614 -9.83 13.78 -18.35
C THR A 614 -10.95 13.65 -19.39
N ILE A 615 -12.18 14.03 -19.04
CA ILE A 615 -13.33 14.00 -19.97
C ILE A 615 -13.11 14.94 -21.14
N THR A 616 -12.55 16.13 -20.91
CA THR A 616 -12.23 17.07 -21.97
C THR A 616 -11.20 16.49 -22.95
N GLU A 617 -10.11 15.91 -22.42
CA GLU A 617 -9.07 15.25 -23.23
C GLU A 617 -9.65 14.08 -24.06
N LEU A 618 -10.57 13.30 -23.47
CA LEU A 618 -11.25 12.19 -24.16
C LEU A 618 -12.26 12.67 -25.21
N TYR A 619 -13.06 13.69 -24.91
CA TYR A 619 -14.04 14.26 -25.83
C TYR A 619 -13.39 14.82 -27.09
N VAL A 620 -12.24 15.49 -26.95
CA VAL A 620 -11.47 16.00 -28.11
C VAL A 620 -11.01 14.86 -29.02
N ASN A 621 -10.62 13.72 -28.44
CA ASN A 621 -10.01 12.59 -29.14
C ASN A 621 -10.94 11.39 -29.38
N ILE A 622 -12.25 11.54 -29.10
CA ILE A 622 -13.21 10.45 -29.31
C ILE A 622 -13.23 10.06 -30.80
N PRO A 623 -13.08 8.76 -31.13
CA PRO A 623 -13.13 8.30 -32.52
C PRO A 623 -14.58 8.24 -33.02
N ASP A 624 -14.77 8.51 -34.31
CA ASP A 624 -16.09 8.54 -34.94
C ASP A 624 -16.81 7.19 -34.82
N GLU A 625 -16.08 6.07 -34.81
CA GLU A 625 -16.65 4.72 -34.68
C GLU A 625 -17.29 4.44 -33.32
N VAL A 626 -16.81 5.09 -32.25
CA VAL A 626 -17.46 5.03 -30.94
C VAL A 626 -18.71 5.88 -30.94
N SER A 627 -18.65 7.01 -31.66
CA SER A 627 -19.64 8.07 -31.56
C SER A 627 -20.81 7.96 -32.54
N ASN A 628 -20.73 7.03 -33.50
CA ASN A 628 -21.76 6.79 -34.52
C ASN A 628 -22.88 5.84 -34.06
N ASP A 629 -22.92 5.46 -32.78
CA ASP A 629 -23.86 4.46 -32.23
C ASP A 629 -25.23 5.04 -31.84
N HIS A 630 -25.49 6.31 -32.15
CA HIS A 630 -26.76 6.96 -31.86
C HIS A 630 -27.86 6.51 -32.85
N ILE A 631 -29.13 6.59 -32.45
CA ILE A 631 -30.31 6.16 -33.26
C ILE A 631 -30.29 6.73 -34.70
N ASN A 632 -29.71 7.93 -34.87
CA ASN A 632 -29.62 8.64 -36.16
C ASN A 632 -28.21 8.63 -36.79
N GLY A 633 -27.22 7.92 -36.22
CA GLY A 633 -25.83 7.92 -36.68
C GLY A 633 -25.12 9.28 -36.54
N ILE A 634 -25.64 10.17 -35.69
CA ILE A 634 -25.06 11.50 -35.48
C ILE A 634 -23.96 11.40 -34.42
N LEU A 635 -22.75 11.80 -34.80
CA LEU A 635 -21.59 11.87 -33.91
C LEU A 635 -21.84 12.79 -32.71
N LEU A 636 -21.37 12.41 -31.53
CA LEU A 636 -21.43 13.17 -30.27
C LEU A 636 -20.97 14.62 -30.44
N LYS A 637 -19.88 14.83 -31.19
CA LYS A 637 -19.34 16.18 -31.44
C LYS A 637 -20.35 17.09 -32.15
N ARG A 638 -21.16 16.52 -33.05
CA ARG A 638 -22.25 17.24 -33.73
C ARG A 638 -23.49 17.34 -32.84
N ARG A 639 -23.82 16.30 -32.07
CA ARG A 639 -24.94 16.32 -31.12
C ARG A 639 -24.78 17.42 -30.05
N LEU A 640 -23.55 17.73 -29.65
CA LEU A 640 -23.23 18.71 -28.62
C LEU A 640 -22.54 19.97 -29.17
N GLU A 641 -22.67 20.25 -30.46
CA GLU A 641 -22.02 21.41 -31.09
C GLU A 641 -22.52 22.72 -30.47
N ASP A 642 -23.84 22.86 -30.36
CA ASP A 642 -24.55 24.03 -29.83
C ASP A 642 -24.72 24.03 -28.29
N ASP A 643 -24.36 22.94 -27.60
CA ASP A 643 -24.44 22.87 -26.13
C ASP A 643 -23.26 23.61 -25.49
N LEU A 644 -23.56 24.75 -24.85
CA LEU A 644 -22.61 25.56 -24.07
C LEU A 644 -22.05 24.80 -22.86
N HIS A 645 -22.77 23.79 -22.37
CA HIS A 645 -22.43 22.97 -21.22
C HIS A 645 -22.04 21.53 -21.60
N LYS A 646 -21.65 21.26 -22.86
CA LYS A 646 -21.35 19.92 -23.39
C LYS A 646 -20.50 19.03 -22.48
N ILE A 647 -19.43 19.57 -21.88
CA ILE A 647 -18.55 18.81 -20.99
C ILE A 647 -19.23 18.48 -19.66
N GLU A 648 -20.03 19.40 -19.14
CA GLU A 648 -20.82 19.22 -17.91
C GLU A 648 -21.91 18.15 -18.13
N SER A 649 -22.56 18.16 -19.30
CA SER A 649 -23.53 17.16 -19.72
C SER A 649 -22.92 15.75 -19.74
N ILE A 650 -21.76 15.58 -20.39
CA ILE A 650 -21.00 14.31 -20.42
C ILE A 650 -20.57 13.89 -19.01
N PHE A 651 -20.06 14.84 -18.23
CA PHE A 651 -19.61 14.60 -16.87
C PHE A 651 -20.74 14.09 -15.96
N ASN A 652 -21.93 14.70 -16.05
CA ASN A 652 -23.09 14.28 -15.29
C ASN A 652 -23.60 12.91 -15.72
N ASP A 653 -23.60 12.59 -17.02
CA ASP A 653 -24.00 11.26 -17.51
C ASP A 653 -23.07 10.15 -17.00
N VAL A 654 -21.75 10.33 -17.14
CA VAL A 654 -20.74 9.38 -16.65
C VAL A 654 -20.87 9.17 -15.13
N ARG A 655 -21.13 10.23 -14.37
CA ARG A 655 -21.36 10.13 -12.92
C ARG A 655 -22.67 9.42 -12.55
N ALA A 656 -23.71 9.60 -13.35
CA ALA A 656 -25.02 9.01 -13.08
C ALA A 656 -25.10 7.52 -13.45
N SER A 657 -24.14 6.99 -14.21
CA SER A 657 -24.06 5.59 -14.64
C SER A 657 -23.92 4.54 -13.52
N GLY A 658 -23.82 4.94 -12.25
CA GLY A 658 -23.70 4.04 -11.10
C GLY A 658 -22.32 3.42 -10.89
N ILE A 659 -21.39 3.65 -11.83
CA ILE A 659 -20.00 3.18 -11.72
C ILE A 659 -19.14 4.13 -10.90
N PHE A 660 -19.46 5.43 -10.90
CA PHE A 660 -18.80 6.44 -10.09
C PHE A 660 -19.69 6.88 -8.93
N VAL A 661 -19.08 7.08 -7.76
CA VAL A 661 -19.73 7.63 -6.57
C VAL A 661 -18.94 8.82 -6.04
N LYS A 662 -19.63 9.73 -5.35
CA LYS A 662 -18.97 10.82 -4.63
C LYS A 662 -18.10 10.22 -3.53
N ASP A 663 -16.88 10.72 -3.41
CA ASP A 663 -16.02 10.39 -2.29
C ASP A 663 -16.36 11.30 -1.11
N LEU A 664 -16.67 10.71 0.03
CA LEU A 664 -17.03 11.44 1.25
C LEU A 664 -15.80 11.71 2.13
N SER A 665 -14.69 11.04 1.86
CA SER A 665 -13.43 11.25 2.57
C SER A 665 -12.75 12.57 2.21
N LYS A 666 -13.10 13.14 1.04
CA LYS A 666 -12.53 14.39 0.49
C LYS A 666 -13.59 15.20 -0.25
N ASN A 667 -13.68 16.50 0.04
CA ASN A 667 -14.57 17.40 -0.69
C ASN A 667 -14.18 17.49 -2.18
N ASN A 668 -15.18 17.41 -3.06
CA ASN A 668 -15.03 17.49 -4.52
C ASN A 668 -14.18 16.37 -5.16
N TYR A 669 -14.24 15.15 -4.61
CA TYR A 669 -13.65 13.96 -5.21
C TYR A 669 -14.72 12.93 -5.60
N PHE A 670 -14.37 12.11 -6.58
CA PHE A 670 -15.13 10.96 -7.04
C PHE A 670 -14.26 9.71 -6.97
N LYS A 671 -14.89 8.54 -6.88
CA LYS A 671 -14.23 7.23 -6.96
C LYS A 671 -15.07 6.26 -7.76
N PHE A 672 -14.45 5.20 -8.29
CA PHE A 672 -15.26 4.08 -8.74
C PHE A 672 -15.99 3.50 -7.51
N ALA A 673 -17.26 3.15 -7.67
CA ALA A 673 -18.08 2.51 -6.63
C ALA A 673 -17.36 1.30 -6.01
N HIS A 674 -16.56 0.62 -6.82
CA HIS A 674 -15.75 -0.51 -6.43
C HIS A 674 -14.37 -0.45 -7.11
N LYS A 675 -13.28 -0.65 -6.35
CA LYS A 675 -11.89 -0.58 -6.86
C LYS A 675 -11.62 -1.57 -7.99
N SER A 676 -12.21 -2.76 -7.94
CA SER A 676 -12.04 -3.75 -9.01
C SER A 676 -12.68 -3.35 -10.33
N PHE A 677 -13.58 -2.35 -10.37
CA PHE A 677 -14.03 -1.78 -11.64
C PHE A 677 -12.88 -1.03 -12.33
N LEU A 678 -12.15 -0.20 -11.57
CA LEU A 678 -10.94 0.47 -12.04
C LEU A 678 -9.88 -0.54 -12.51
N GLU A 679 -9.60 -1.55 -11.69
CA GLU A 679 -8.58 -2.58 -11.99
C GLU A 679 -8.96 -3.42 -13.22
N TYR A 680 -10.23 -3.83 -13.32
CA TYR A 680 -10.75 -4.55 -14.47
C TYR A 680 -10.71 -3.72 -15.76
N LEU A 681 -11.19 -2.47 -15.73
CA LEU A 681 -11.19 -1.59 -16.91
C LEU A 681 -9.76 -1.34 -17.41
N PHE A 682 -8.81 -1.17 -16.50
CA PHE A 682 -7.42 -1.05 -16.91
C PHE A 682 -6.84 -2.37 -17.46
N ALA A 683 -7.19 -3.52 -16.87
CA ALA A 683 -6.82 -4.83 -17.40
C ALA A 683 -7.41 -5.06 -18.81
N PHE A 684 -8.63 -4.60 -19.04
CA PHE A 684 -9.31 -4.62 -20.34
C PHE A 684 -8.58 -3.77 -21.37
N TYR A 685 -8.27 -2.50 -21.02
CA TYR A 685 -7.43 -1.63 -21.83
C TYR A 685 -6.07 -2.27 -22.14
N PHE A 686 -5.39 -2.83 -21.14
CA PHE A 686 -4.08 -3.46 -21.28
C PHE A 686 -4.13 -4.61 -22.29
N THR A 687 -5.15 -5.47 -22.17
CA THR A 687 -5.35 -6.63 -23.02
C THR A 687 -5.51 -6.20 -24.48
N HIS A 688 -6.38 -5.24 -24.75
CA HIS A 688 -6.60 -4.72 -26.11
C HIS A 688 -5.45 -3.85 -26.65
N TYR A 689 -4.67 -3.21 -25.78
CA TYR A 689 -3.43 -2.53 -26.15
C TYR A 689 -2.38 -3.50 -26.69
N LYS A 690 -2.36 -4.73 -26.16
CA LYS A 690 -1.43 -5.78 -26.60
C LYS A 690 -1.99 -6.67 -27.71
N TYR A 691 -3.28 -6.95 -27.66
CA TYR A 691 -3.99 -7.84 -28.56
C TYR A 691 -5.00 -7.03 -29.37
N GLN A 692 -4.52 -6.43 -30.45
CA GLN A 692 -5.31 -5.61 -31.39
C GLN A 692 -6.14 -6.48 -32.35
N ASN A 693 -6.90 -7.44 -31.81
CA ASN A 693 -7.67 -8.38 -32.62
C ASN A 693 -8.97 -7.77 -33.15
N GLU A 694 -9.62 -6.93 -32.35
CA GLU A 694 -10.88 -6.29 -32.72
C GLU A 694 -10.61 -4.87 -33.19
N ILE A 695 -11.03 -4.57 -34.43
CA ILE A 695 -10.81 -3.27 -35.08
C ILE A 695 -11.40 -2.14 -34.22
N TYR A 696 -12.59 -2.35 -33.65
CA TYR A 696 -13.26 -1.38 -32.79
C TYR A 696 -12.42 -1.02 -31.55
N TYR A 697 -12.06 -2.00 -30.71
CA TYR A 697 -11.29 -1.73 -29.49
C TYR A 697 -9.86 -1.25 -29.79
N THR A 698 -9.28 -1.64 -30.93
CA THR A 698 -7.99 -1.12 -31.37
C THR A 698 -8.04 0.40 -31.56
N LYS A 699 -9.11 0.94 -32.17
CA LYS A 699 -9.30 2.39 -32.33
C LYS A 699 -9.52 3.08 -30.99
N VAL A 700 -10.40 2.52 -30.14
CA VAL A 700 -10.65 3.01 -28.76
C VAL A 700 -9.35 3.15 -27.98
N VAL A 701 -8.57 2.06 -27.92
CA VAL A 701 -7.31 2.02 -27.16
C VAL A 701 -6.28 2.99 -27.73
N ASN A 702 -6.15 3.09 -29.06
CA ASN A 702 -5.23 4.04 -29.68
C ASN A 702 -5.60 5.49 -29.34
N CYS A 703 -6.89 5.85 -29.37
CA CYS A 703 -7.34 7.19 -28.98
C CYS A 703 -7.07 7.50 -27.51
N ILE A 704 -7.34 6.55 -26.60
CA ILE A 704 -7.02 6.70 -25.16
C ILE A 704 -5.51 6.81 -24.94
N THR A 705 -4.73 5.96 -25.60
CA THR A 705 -3.25 5.96 -25.57
C THR A 705 -2.71 7.33 -25.99
N ASN A 706 -3.26 7.90 -27.07
CA ASN A 706 -2.85 9.20 -27.59
C ASN A 706 -3.27 10.35 -26.66
N SER A 707 -4.52 10.33 -26.16
CA SER A 707 -5.05 11.33 -25.23
C SER A 707 -4.15 11.49 -24.01
N PHE A 708 -3.70 10.36 -23.45
CA PHE A 708 -2.85 10.36 -22.27
C PHE A 708 -1.37 10.09 -22.56
N LYS A 709 -0.91 10.11 -23.81
CA LYS A 709 0.51 9.90 -24.19
C LYS A 709 1.15 8.68 -23.50
N VAL A 710 0.45 7.53 -23.50
CA VAL A 710 0.97 6.28 -22.90
C VAL A 710 2.01 5.67 -23.84
N GLN A 711 3.29 5.93 -23.59
CA GLN A 711 4.39 5.45 -24.45
C GLN A 711 4.83 4.00 -24.15
N ASP A 712 4.79 3.60 -22.89
CA ASP A 712 5.22 2.26 -22.45
C ASP A 712 4.37 1.81 -21.26
N ILE A 713 3.45 0.88 -21.53
CA ILE A 713 2.47 0.40 -20.56
C ILE A 713 3.13 -0.34 -19.38
N TYR A 714 4.33 -0.91 -19.54
CA TYR A 714 5.05 -1.61 -18.47
C TYR A 714 5.79 -0.69 -17.51
N LYS A 715 5.82 0.62 -17.78
CA LYS A 715 6.30 1.60 -16.79
C LYS A 715 5.27 1.85 -15.69
N ILE A 716 4.00 1.54 -15.96
CA ILE A 716 2.92 1.67 -14.98
C ILE A 716 3.05 0.51 -13.99
N LYS A 717 2.90 0.77 -12.69
CA LYS A 717 2.99 -0.29 -11.68
C LYS A 717 1.67 -1.05 -11.63
N LEU A 718 1.70 -2.34 -11.92
CA LEU A 718 0.51 -3.21 -11.88
C LEU A 718 0.36 -3.87 -10.51
N THR A 719 -0.87 -3.88 -9.97
CA THR A 719 -1.23 -4.65 -8.78
C THR A 719 -1.48 -6.12 -9.14
N ASP A 720 -1.47 -7.00 -8.14
CA ASP A 720 -1.72 -8.43 -8.36
C ASP A 720 -3.14 -8.68 -8.87
N GLU A 721 -4.13 -7.87 -8.44
CA GLU A 721 -5.50 -7.91 -8.95
C GLU A 721 -5.59 -7.53 -10.44
N ILE A 722 -4.87 -6.49 -10.89
CA ILE A 722 -4.81 -6.15 -12.32
C ILE A 722 -4.20 -7.29 -13.12
N ILE A 723 -3.11 -7.89 -12.61
CA ILE A 723 -2.46 -9.05 -13.25
C ILE A 723 -3.42 -10.24 -13.34
N GLN A 724 -4.21 -10.48 -12.29
CA GLN A 724 -5.24 -11.52 -12.27
C GLN A 724 -6.31 -11.25 -13.35
N PHE A 725 -6.86 -10.04 -13.45
CA PHE A 725 -7.85 -9.70 -14.48
C PHE A 725 -7.28 -9.80 -15.90
N ILE A 726 -6.04 -9.35 -16.14
CA ILE A 726 -5.37 -9.52 -17.44
C ILE A 726 -5.29 -11.01 -17.79
N SER A 727 -4.91 -11.85 -16.83
CA SER A 727 -4.79 -13.30 -17.02
C SER A 727 -6.14 -13.95 -17.35
N GLU A 728 -7.22 -13.55 -16.65
CA GLU A 728 -8.59 -14.03 -16.89
C GLU A 728 -9.18 -13.56 -18.22
N LEU A 729 -8.79 -12.38 -18.71
CA LEU A 729 -9.21 -11.85 -20.01
C LEU A 729 -8.46 -12.53 -21.16
N LEU A 730 -7.13 -12.68 -21.02
CA LEU A 730 -6.31 -13.39 -22.00
C LEU A 730 -6.70 -14.87 -22.12
N SER A 731 -7.11 -15.50 -21.02
CA SER A 731 -7.60 -16.88 -21.07
C SER A 731 -8.90 -17.02 -21.87
N LYS A 732 -9.69 -15.96 -22.09
CA LYS A 732 -10.88 -16.04 -22.94
C LYS A 732 -10.62 -15.86 -24.43
N GLN A 733 -9.55 -15.14 -24.79
CA GLN A 733 -9.31 -14.74 -26.19
C GLN A 733 -8.74 -15.84 -27.09
N ASP A 734 -8.11 -16.89 -26.55
CA ASP A 734 -7.52 -17.97 -27.34
C ASP A 734 -8.29 -19.30 -27.16
N ASN A 735 -9.34 -19.50 -27.98
CA ASN A 735 -9.94 -20.81 -28.30
C ASN A 735 -9.22 -21.42 -29.53
N LEU A 736 -7.91 -21.60 -29.43
CA LEU A 736 -7.12 -22.17 -30.53
C LEU A 736 -6.77 -23.61 -30.19
N ASN A 737 -7.14 -24.56 -31.06
CA ASN A 737 -6.71 -25.96 -31.04
C ASN A 737 -5.19 -26.06 -31.31
N ILE A 738 -4.38 -25.59 -30.37
CA ILE A 738 -2.92 -25.54 -30.44
C ILE A 738 -2.37 -26.23 -29.20
N SER A 739 -1.23 -26.92 -29.31
CA SER A 739 -0.60 -27.56 -28.16
C SER A 739 -0.19 -26.56 -27.08
N ASP A 740 -0.29 -26.98 -25.82
CA ASP A 740 -0.08 -26.12 -24.65
C ASP A 740 1.29 -25.41 -24.62
N ASP A 741 2.35 -26.06 -25.10
CA ASP A 741 3.69 -25.47 -25.24
C ASP A 741 3.73 -24.33 -26.25
N VAL A 742 3.02 -24.47 -27.37
CA VAL A 742 2.97 -23.45 -28.42
C VAL A 742 2.11 -22.28 -27.96
N LEU A 743 1.03 -22.54 -27.22
CA LEU A 743 0.23 -21.50 -26.57
C LEU A 743 1.07 -20.69 -25.57
N ALA A 744 1.82 -21.36 -24.69
CA ALA A 744 2.69 -20.71 -23.71
C ALA A 744 3.76 -19.82 -24.40
N ARG A 745 4.38 -20.29 -25.49
CA ARG A 745 5.34 -19.50 -26.28
C ARG A 745 4.70 -18.31 -26.99
N LYS A 746 3.50 -18.50 -27.55
CA LYS A 746 2.75 -17.42 -28.21
C LYS A 746 2.39 -16.32 -27.22
N LEU A 747 1.85 -16.68 -26.05
CA LEU A 747 1.56 -15.75 -24.96
C LEU A 747 2.82 -14.99 -24.52
N LEU A 748 3.95 -15.69 -24.36
CA LEU A 748 5.21 -15.07 -23.98
C LEU A 748 5.67 -14.02 -24.99
N LYS A 749 5.54 -14.34 -26.29
CA LYS A 749 5.92 -13.43 -27.39
C LYS A 749 5.02 -12.20 -27.45
N THR A 750 3.72 -12.35 -27.19
CA THR A 750 2.76 -11.25 -27.18
C THR A 750 2.93 -10.32 -25.97
N ILE A 751 3.18 -10.90 -24.80
CA ILE A 751 3.27 -10.16 -23.53
C ILE A 751 4.65 -9.54 -23.34
N LEU A 752 5.73 -10.06 -23.95
CA LEU A 752 7.05 -9.43 -23.83
C LEU A 752 7.21 -8.24 -24.80
N PRO A 753 7.99 -7.20 -24.42
CA PRO A 753 8.31 -6.11 -25.34
C PRO A 753 9.08 -6.63 -26.57
N ASN A 754 8.62 -6.28 -27.79
CA ASN A 754 9.19 -6.74 -29.07
C ASN A 754 10.72 -6.62 -29.20
N LYS A 755 11.37 -5.68 -28.50
CA LYS A 755 12.83 -5.48 -28.54
C LYS A 755 13.63 -6.53 -27.76
N VAL A 756 13.01 -7.30 -26.87
CA VAL A 756 13.70 -8.28 -26.00
C VAL A 756 13.88 -9.63 -26.70
N PHE A 757 12.97 -10.01 -27.60
CA PHE A 757 12.93 -11.35 -28.22
C PHE A 757 13.94 -11.57 -29.36
N ASN A 758 14.58 -10.52 -29.87
CA ASN A 758 15.61 -10.65 -30.92
C ASN A 758 16.94 -11.25 -30.41
N LEU A 759 17.09 -11.40 -29.10
CA LEU A 759 18.16 -12.16 -28.46
C LEU A 759 17.54 -13.46 -27.94
N SER A 760 18.15 -14.62 -28.21
CA SER A 760 17.53 -15.91 -27.89
C SER A 760 17.08 -15.97 -26.42
N PRO A 761 15.84 -16.44 -26.12
CA PRO A 761 15.31 -16.51 -24.76
C PRO A 761 16.24 -17.26 -23.79
N ASN A 762 16.95 -18.26 -24.32
CA ASN A 762 17.90 -19.10 -23.59
C ASN A 762 19.16 -18.34 -23.11
N LEU A 763 19.61 -17.32 -23.84
CA LEU A 763 20.79 -16.52 -23.46
C LEU A 763 20.44 -15.41 -22.45
N PHE A 764 19.21 -14.91 -22.44
CA PHE A 764 18.82 -13.74 -21.64
C PHE A 764 18.48 -14.08 -20.18
N LEU A 765 17.98 -15.29 -19.91
CA LEU A 765 17.44 -15.71 -18.61
C LEU A 765 18.47 -16.37 -17.68
N ASN A 766 19.68 -16.68 -18.16
CA ASN A 766 20.66 -17.37 -17.34
C ASN A 766 21.37 -16.39 -16.38
N LYS A 767 20.97 -16.41 -15.10
CA LYS A 767 21.52 -15.62 -13.98
C LYS A 767 23.06 -15.70 -13.90
N TYR A 768 23.65 -16.79 -14.37
CA TYR A 768 25.09 -16.97 -14.47
C TYR A 768 25.77 -15.89 -15.32
N PHE A 769 25.14 -15.38 -16.39
CA PHE A 769 25.77 -14.40 -17.29
C PHE A 769 26.04 -13.04 -16.64
N ARG A 770 25.38 -12.71 -15.52
CA ARG A 770 25.60 -11.45 -14.80
C ARG A 770 26.86 -11.50 -13.94
N TYR A 771 27.06 -12.60 -13.23
CA TYR A 771 28.24 -12.84 -12.38
C TYR A 771 29.47 -13.27 -13.20
N PHE A 772 29.23 -14.00 -14.29
CA PHE A 772 30.26 -14.43 -15.24
C PHE A 772 30.86 -13.23 -15.98
N ASN A 773 30.08 -12.17 -16.26
CA ASN A 773 30.61 -11.01 -16.98
C ASN A 773 31.55 -10.14 -16.14
N ASP A 774 31.22 -9.82 -14.88
CA ASP A 774 32.12 -9.01 -14.03
C ASP A 774 33.43 -9.77 -13.73
N PHE A 775 33.33 -11.10 -13.57
CA PHE A 775 34.47 -12.00 -13.40
C PHE A 775 35.30 -12.16 -14.68
N ILE A 776 34.67 -12.35 -15.84
CA ILE A 776 35.35 -12.45 -17.14
C ILE A 776 36.00 -11.14 -17.53
N ILE A 777 35.36 -9.98 -17.32
CA ILE A 777 35.96 -8.67 -17.64
C ILE A 777 37.22 -8.46 -16.79
N SER A 778 37.17 -8.80 -15.51
CA SER A 778 38.32 -8.73 -14.60
C SER A 778 39.45 -9.70 -14.99
N ILE A 779 39.10 -10.95 -15.29
CA ILE A 779 40.07 -11.96 -15.76
C ILE A 779 40.67 -11.53 -17.09
N PHE A 780 39.88 -10.99 -18.02
CA PHE A 780 40.37 -10.46 -19.28
C PHE A 780 41.32 -9.29 -19.05
N ILE A 781 40.99 -8.33 -18.20
CA ILE A 781 41.88 -7.21 -17.86
C ILE A 781 43.18 -7.74 -17.23
N SER A 782 43.10 -8.73 -16.34
CA SER A 782 44.27 -9.32 -15.67
C SER A 782 45.15 -10.14 -16.62
N ILE A 783 44.55 -10.90 -17.54
CA ILE A 783 45.24 -11.66 -18.59
C ILE A 783 45.86 -10.71 -19.62
N ILE A 784 45.16 -9.64 -20.00
CA ILE A 784 45.67 -8.62 -20.92
C ILE A 784 46.84 -7.87 -20.29
N LEU A 785 46.75 -7.49 -19.01
CA LEU A 785 47.88 -6.90 -18.29
C LEU A 785 49.04 -7.89 -18.23
N TYR A 786 48.81 -9.13 -17.82
CA TYR A 786 49.84 -10.18 -17.82
C TYR A 786 50.49 -10.38 -19.20
N HIS A 787 49.72 -10.35 -20.28
CA HIS A 787 50.25 -10.39 -21.65
C HIS A 787 51.04 -9.14 -22.02
N LEU A 788 50.59 -7.94 -21.64
CA LEU A 788 51.36 -6.71 -21.80
C LEU A 788 52.69 -6.73 -21.02
N PHE A 789 52.74 -7.42 -19.87
CA PHE A 789 53.96 -7.61 -19.07
C PHE A 789 54.90 -8.68 -19.63
N THR A 790 54.40 -9.64 -20.40
CA THR A 790 55.17 -10.81 -20.89
C THR A 790 55.55 -10.74 -22.37
N TYR A 791 54.88 -9.95 -23.20
CA TYR A 791 55.18 -9.81 -24.63
C TYR A 791 56.03 -8.56 -24.92
N ASP A 792 57.22 -8.75 -25.47
CA ASP A 792 58.25 -7.71 -25.61
C ASP A 792 58.13 -6.86 -26.90
N HIS A 793 56.92 -6.65 -27.45
CA HIS A 793 56.74 -5.91 -28.71
C HIS A 793 55.68 -4.79 -28.71
N THR A 794 56.03 -3.74 -29.44
CA THR A 794 55.59 -2.33 -29.44
C THR A 794 54.27 -2.03 -30.17
N GLN A 795 53.23 -2.86 -30.10
CA GLN A 795 51.98 -2.54 -30.80
C GLN A 795 50.92 -1.83 -29.94
N LEU A 796 50.54 -0.63 -30.40
CA LEU A 796 49.52 0.30 -29.87
C LEU A 796 48.13 -0.31 -29.59
N SER A 797 47.83 -1.50 -30.09
CA SER A 797 46.50 -2.12 -30.03
C SER A 797 46.03 -2.41 -28.60
N GLY A 798 46.94 -2.68 -27.67
CA GLY A 798 46.61 -3.00 -26.27
C GLY A 798 45.97 -1.84 -25.48
N VAL A 799 46.36 -0.59 -25.78
CA VAL A 799 45.89 0.60 -25.03
C VAL A 799 44.48 1.00 -25.48
N TYR A 800 44.17 0.93 -26.78
CA TYR A 800 42.84 1.21 -27.31
C TYR A 800 41.78 0.21 -26.79
N ILE A 801 42.15 -1.07 -26.69
CA ILE A 801 41.28 -2.11 -26.12
C ILE A 801 40.95 -1.80 -24.65
N LEU A 802 41.91 -1.30 -23.87
CA LEU A 802 41.73 -0.95 -22.47
C LEU A 802 40.71 0.19 -22.28
N ILE A 803 40.78 1.24 -23.10
CA ILE A 803 39.90 2.42 -23.01
C ILE A 803 38.45 2.06 -23.42
N VAL A 804 38.29 1.29 -24.50
CA VAL A 804 36.96 0.84 -24.96
C VAL A 804 36.28 -0.05 -23.91
N LEU A 805 37.04 -0.90 -23.21
CA LEU A 805 36.51 -1.77 -22.16
C LEU A 805 36.14 -1.01 -20.88
N LEU A 806 36.94 -0.01 -20.48
CA LEU A 806 36.68 0.80 -19.27
C LEU A 806 35.42 1.68 -19.40
N ILE A 807 35.13 2.19 -20.61
CA ILE A 807 33.97 3.07 -20.85
C ILE A 807 32.74 2.28 -21.31
N GLY A 808 32.93 1.21 -22.10
CA GLY A 808 31.81 0.44 -22.66
C GLY A 808 31.09 -0.41 -21.61
N THR A 809 31.81 -0.98 -20.64
CA THR A 809 31.25 -1.96 -19.69
C THR A 809 30.23 -1.36 -18.69
N PRO A 810 30.43 -0.17 -18.08
CA PRO A 810 29.45 0.41 -17.16
C PRO A 810 28.16 0.88 -17.89
N PHE A 811 28.30 1.36 -19.13
CA PHE A 811 27.16 1.79 -19.94
C PHE A 811 26.27 0.61 -20.34
N ILE A 812 26.87 -0.51 -20.73
CA ILE A 812 26.16 -1.78 -21.00
C ILE A 812 25.47 -2.28 -19.71
N TYR A 813 26.12 -2.16 -18.56
CA TYR A 813 25.58 -2.59 -17.27
C TYR A 813 24.33 -1.79 -16.84
N ILE A 814 24.35 -0.46 -16.91
CA ILE A 814 23.22 0.41 -16.55
C ILE A 814 22.03 0.21 -17.50
N LYS A 815 22.30 0.10 -18.81
CA LYS A 815 21.28 -0.17 -19.84
C LYS A 815 20.64 -1.54 -19.64
N ARG A 816 21.37 -2.52 -19.10
CA ARG A 816 20.86 -3.89 -18.84
C ARG A 816 20.05 -3.98 -17.55
N ILE A 817 20.42 -3.29 -16.46
CA ILE A 817 19.59 -3.19 -15.24
C ILE A 817 18.22 -2.60 -15.54
N THR A 818 18.20 -1.49 -16.28
CA THR A 818 16.96 -0.82 -16.66
C THR A 818 16.09 -1.66 -17.59
N SER A 819 16.70 -2.55 -18.38
CA SER A 819 15.98 -3.53 -19.21
C SER A 819 15.38 -4.70 -18.43
N LEU A 820 16.02 -5.17 -17.35
CA LEU A 820 15.54 -6.31 -16.55
C LEU A 820 14.29 -5.96 -15.74
N ASN A 821 14.23 -4.76 -15.15
CA ASN A 821 13.04 -4.30 -14.42
C ASN A 821 11.80 -4.18 -15.32
N ARG A 822 11.98 -3.93 -16.63
CA ARG A 822 10.89 -3.88 -17.62
C ARG A 822 10.30 -5.24 -17.96
N ILE A 823 10.94 -6.34 -17.58
CA ILE A 823 10.55 -7.70 -17.95
C ILE A 823 9.78 -8.41 -16.83
N ASN A 824 9.95 -7.99 -15.57
CA ASN A 824 9.35 -8.67 -14.42
C ASN A 824 7.80 -8.72 -14.48
N GLN A 825 7.15 -7.57 -14.68
CA GLN A 825 5.68 -7.51 -14.82
C GLN A 825 5.14 -8.34 -16.00
N PRO A 826 5.68 -8.22 -17.23
CA PRO A 826 5.32 -9.12 -18.34
C PRO A 826 5.40 -10.60 -17.98
N LEU A 827 6.46 -11.02 -17.29
CA LEU A 827 6.66 -12.41 -16.94
C LEU A 827 5.69 -12.89 -15.84
N LYS A 828 5.35 -12.04 -14.87
CA LYS A 828 4.30 -12.34 -13.89
C LYS A 828 2.94 -12.54 -14.57
N ILE A 829 2.57 -11.66 -15.50
CA ILE A 829 1.33 -11.80 -16.30
C ILE A 829 1.36 -13.11 -17.10
N TRP A 830 2.46 -13.37 -17.80
CA TRP A 830 2.61 -14.58 -18.60
C TRP A 830 2.46 -15.85 -17.75
N TYR A 831 3.18 -15.93 -16.62
CA TYR A 831 3.13 -17.09 -15.73
C TYR A 831 1.72 -17.30 -15.18
N LYS A 832 1.09 -16.24 -14.68
CA LYS A 832 -0.27 -16.31 -14.13
C LYS A 832 -1.28 -16.75 -15.19
N THR A 833 -1.18 -16.21 -16.40
CA THR A 833 -2.02 -16.63 -17.55
C THR A 833 -1.81 -18.10 -17.91
N CYS A 834 -0.55 -18.56 -17.98
CA CYS A 834 -0.24 -19.95 -18.30
C CYS A 834 -0.69 -20.91 -17.21
N SER A 835 -0.56 -20.54 -15.92
CA SER A 835 -0.97 -21.39 -14.79
C SER A 835 -2.46 -21.72 -14.78
N VAL A 836 -3.29 -20.93 -15.48
CA VAL A 836 -4.74 -21.17 -15.61
C VAL A 836 -5.06 -22.15 -16.76
N LYS A 837 -4.23 -22.21 -17.81
CA LYS A 837 -4.55 -22.92 -19.05
C LYS A 837 -3.64 -24.11 -19.38
N VAL A 838 -2.41 -24.07 -18.91
CA VAL A 838 -1.32 -24.91 -19.40
C VAL A 838 -0.76 -25.73 -18.23
N PRO A 839 -0.56 -27.05 -18.39
CA PRO A 839 0.11 -27.86 -17.38
C PRO A 839 1.48 -27.28 -17.00
N TYR A 840 1.85 -27.38 -15.73
CA TYR A 840 3.14 -26.84 -15.24
C TYR A 840 4.35 -27.36 -16.02
N THR A 841 4.30 -28.61 -16.50
CA THR A 841 5.34 -29.22 -17.33
C THR A 841 5.63 -28.42 -18.61
N CYS A 842 4.60 -27.90 -19.25
CA CYS A 842 4.71 -27.07 -20.45
C CYS A 842 5.23 -25.66 -20.13
N ILE A 843 4.91 -25.11 -18.96
CA ILE A 843 5.47 -23.82 -18.51
C ILE A 843 6.99 -23.94 -18.35
N TYR A 844 7.46 -25.05 -17.76
CA TYR A 844 8.88 -25.33 -17.56
C TYR A 844 9.64 -25.67 -18.84
N SER A 845 8.94 -26.08 -19.90
CA SER A 845 9.51 -26.28 -21.25
C SER A 845 9.88 -24.94 -21.93
N VAL A 846 9.24 -23.84 -21.50
CA VAL A 846 9.41 -22.50 -22.08
C VAL A 846 10.35 -21.63 -21.24
N ILE A 847 10.24 -21.67 -19.91
CA ILE A 847 11.11 -20.94 -18.98
C ILE A 847 11.59 -21.88 -17.87
N CYS A 848 12.90 -21.86 -17.59
CA CYS A 848 13.48 -22.68 -16.52
C CYS A 848 12.85 -22.38 -15.15
N GLU A 849 12.57 -23.42 -14.37
CA GLU A 849 11.95 -23.38 -13.03
C GLU A 849 12.60 -22.36 -12.09
N LYS A 850 13.94 -22.32 -12.01
CA LYS A 850 14.67 -21.33 -11.19
C LYS A 850 14.44 -19.87 -11.61
N SER A 851 14.12 -19.65 -12.89
CA SER A 851 13.79 -18.31 -13.38
C SER A 851 12.38 -17.93 -12.96
N ILE A 852 11.43 -18.86 -13.02
CA ILE A 852 10.04 -18.67 -12.56
C ILE A 852 9.99 -18.40 -11.06
N GLU A 853 10.71 -19.17 -10.25
CA GLU A 853 10.85 -18.91 -8.81
C GLU A 853 11.36 -17.49 -8.56
N SER A 854 12.40 -17.05 -9.27
CA SER A 854 12.94 -15.69 -9.14
C SER A 854 12.01 -14.57 -9.61
N ILE A 855 11.02 -14.87 -10.47
CA ILE A 855 10.03 -13.89 -10.98
C ILE A 855 8.84 -13.78 -10.00
N LEU A 856 8.44 -14.91 -9.42
CA LEU A 856 7.38 -14.97 -8.42
C LEU A 856 7.84 -14.48 -7.05
N ASP A 857 9.14 -14.54 -6.80
CA ASP A 857 9.74 -14.19 -5.54
C ASP A 857 10.32 -12.76 -5.58
N ASP A 858 9.51 -11.75 -5.26
CA ASP A 858 10.03 -10.42 -4.91
C ASP A 858 10.84 -10.44 -3.58
N ARG A 859 10.98 -11.62 -2.94
CA ARG A 859 11.66 -11.84 -1.65
C ARG A 859 12.43 -13.17 -1.60
N TYR A 860 13.49 -13.31 -2.39
CA TYR A 860 14.50 -14.39 -2.24
C TYR A 860 15.33 -14.25 -0.96
N LEU A 861 14.65 -14.22 0.19
CA LEU A 861 15.25 -14.22 1.51
C LEU A 861 14.50 -15.03 2.57
N ASN A 862 13.33 -15.67 2.38
CA ASN A 862 12.74 -16.39 3.53
C ASN A 862 11.77 -17.59 3.36
N LYS A 863 11.83 -18.42 2.31
CA LYS A 863 11.16 -19.75 2.38
C LYS A 863 11.98 -20.90 1.80
N THR A 864 12.77 -21.54 2.66
CA THR A 864 13.46 -22.83 2.39
C THR A 864 13.06 -23.96 3.35
N LYS A 865 11.87 -23.94 3.96
CA LYS A 865 11.43 -25.05 4.86
C LYS A 865 10.09 -25.72 4.57
N GLU A 866 9.16 -25.07 3.85
CA GLU A 866 7.88 -25.73 3.51
C GLU A 866 7.87 -26.36 2.11
N LEU A 867 8.53 -25.74 1.13
CA LEU A 867 8.59 -26.28 -0.23
C LEU A 867 9.45 -27.53 -0.33
N SER A 868 10.50 -27.69 0.49
CA SER A 868 11.29 -28.94 0.53
C SER A 868 10.48 -30.13 1.05
N LYS A 869 9.41 -29.89 1.82
CA LYS A 869 8.55 -30.94 2.37
C LYS A 869 7.54 -31.43 1.33
N ILE A 870 6.92 -30.50 0.59
CA ILE A 870 6.02 -30.83 -0.53
C ILE A 870 6.81 -31.46 -1.70
N PHE A 871 8.03 -31.00 -1.99
CA PHE A 871 8.89 -31.59 -3.01
C PHE A 871 9.42 -32.97 -2.64
N ASN A 872 9.75 -33.23 -1.37
CA ASN A 872 10.13 -34.59 -0.94
C ASN A 872 8.94 -35.54 -1.01
N ASP A 873 7.71 -35.10 -0.72
CA ASP A 873 6.51 -35.94 -0.83
C ASP A 873 6.13 -36.26 -2.28
N LEU A 874 6.33 -35.33 -3.22
CA LEU A 874 6.11 -35.56 -4.65
C LEU A 874 7.21 -36.43 -5.27
N LYS A 875 8.47 -36.19 -4.92
CA LYS A 875 9.61 -37.00 -5.37
C LYS A 875 9.56 -38.43 -4.84
N ASN A 876 9.09 -38.63 -3.60
CA ASN A 876 8.89 -39.96 -3.03
C ASN A 876 7.71 -40.71 -3.69
N LYS A 877 6.66 -40.00 -4.13
CA LYS A 877 5.56 -40.62 -4.89
C LYS A 877 5.99 -41.04 -6.29
N GLU A 878 6.76 -40.24 -7.02
CA GLU A 878 7.30 -40.66 -8.33
C GLU A 878 8.33 -41.78 -8.22
N ILE A 879 9.21 -41.75 -7.22
CA ILE A 879 10.18 -42.84 -6.99
C ILE A 879 9.46 -44.14 -6.61
N SER A 880 8.38 -44.11 -5.82
CA SER A 880 7.58 -45.31 -5.53
C SER A 880 6.88 -45.89 -6.76
N LYS A 881 6.54 -45.04 -7.74
CA LYS A 881 5.90 -45.44 -9.00
C LYS A 881 6.91 -46.03 -9.99
N ILE A 882 8.14 -45.53 -9.98
CA ILE A 882 9.25 -46.06 -10.79
C ILE A 882 9.73 -47.39 -10.21
N ILE A 883 9.85 -47.53 -8.88
CA ILE A 883 10.27 -48.78 -8.23
C ILE A 883 9.26 -49.91 -8.49
N ASN A 884 7.95 -49.62 -8.42
CA ASN A 884 6.91 -50.62 -8.68
C ASN A 884 6.81 -51.04 -10.17
N ASN A 885 7.20 -50.17 -11.10
CA ASN A 885 7.22 -50.48 -12.54
C ASN A 885 8.52 -51.16 -13.01
N THR A 886 9.53 -51.28 -12.13
CA THR A 886 10.78 -52.02 -12.40
C THR A 886 10.82 -53.39 -11.72
N SER A 887 9.72 -53.80 -11.07
CA SER A 887 9.57 -55.11 -10.41
C SER A 887 8.48 -56.00 -11.06
N GLU A 888 8.00 -55.63 -12.25
CA GLU A 888 7.34 -56.52 -13.22
C GLU A 888 8.28 -56.68 -14.43
#